data_AF-A0A358SV58-F1
#
_entry.id   AF-A0A358SV58-F1
#
_cell.length_a   1.000
_cell.length_b   1.000
_cell.length_c   1.000
_cell.angle_alpha   90.00
_cell.angle_beta   90.00
_cell.angle_gamma   90.00
#
_symmetry.space_group_name_H-M   'P 1'
#
loop_
_entity.id
_entity.type
_entity.pdbx_description
1 polymer ?
#
loop_
_entity_poly.entity_id
_entity_poly.type
_entity_poly.pdbx_seq_one_letter_code
_entity_poly.pdbx_strand_id
1 'polypeptide(L)'
;MRIAVAGGGPGGLYFAALARQLSPDAEITVWERNAPDDTFGFGVVFSDETLGGIENADPVIYRQMEREFARWDDIDVQVKGQVITSGGHGFAAMNRRRLLAILQRRCAELGVTVCYRAEAPPAAELAAGHDLVVAADGANSVIRASMAGSFRPDRDVRRCQYMWLGTDLVFDAFKFCIEQTPHGVMQVHGYPYDAAGSTFIVEMNDAVWRAAGFGQLAGRKLAPGESDHESIARIREIFGRLLGGHQVHANNSRWISFATVRCARWRDGSIVLLGDAAHTAHFSIGSGTKLAMEDALALAACLNENAGLDAALAAYEAERRPVVASTQRAAQASLEWFENLGQYLDQEPEQFAFNIITRSRRVTHDNLRLRDPEFTERIDAWFAGHEKRRGMGSGEIIPPMFQPLRLRGLELKNRVAVSAMDMYSAAGGTPSDFHLVHLGGKALGGAGLVMTEMVCVSAEGRITPGCAGMYAPAHERAWRRITDFVHDSSTARIGLQLGHSGRKGSTRLMWEGIDQPLAEGNWEVCAPSPLPYRRGVSQVPRELTLTEMEQIKQQFTAATAAAQRCGFDLIELHCAHGYLLSSFISPLTNRRTDGYGGSLAGRLRYPLEVFAAMRAIWPAAKPMTVRISATDWSDGGIRGEDAVEIARAFAAAGADAIDTSTGQVVPEEQPAFGRSYQTPFADAIRNQAGIATIAVGVISSYDDVNSIILAGRADLCALGREAARRALGERPYDVQLLGTLAMLAGQVAEMATGEGKTLVATLSVYLNALGGEGVHVVTVNDYLAKRDAEWMGPIYSFLGISVGVVVHGLDDPERKEAYACDVTYGTNNEFGFDYLRDNMKYSLDEFVQRPFNYAIVDEVDSILIDEARTPLIISGPAEESTDKYYKINRLIYQLKKEADFKVDEKAKSAYLTEEGVAKIERILKVDNLYDPKYVEFLHHINQALKAHHLFARDVDYIVKDGQVIIVDEFTGRLMPGRRFSDGLHQALEAKENVKIERENQTLATVTFQNYFRMYAKLAGMTGTADTEAMEFRKIYNLDVVVIPTNRSLIRTNFPDVVYRTEREKFKAVVGEIDDLYKRGKPVLVGTLSIDKSERLSEMLKRKGIPHHVLNAKIHEREAEIVAQAGRYKAITISTNMAGRGTDILLGGNPVFLARMLAKGKDDEETYSKALGEAKMICEKEKAQVIAEGGLHILGTERHESRRIDNQLRGRSGRQGDPGSSRFYLSLQDDLMRIFAKDWVS
;
A
#
# COMPACT_ATOMS: atom_id res chain seq x y z
N MET A 1 34.62 -5.40 -25.38
CA MET A 1 34.29 -4.05 -24.84
C MET A 1 35.50 -3.54 -24.07
N ARG A 2 35.91 -2.29 -24.25
CA ARG A 2 37.00 -1.65 -23.50
C ARG A 2 36.42 -0.81 -22.36
N ILE A 3 36.80 -1.11 -21.13
CA ILE A 3 36.25 -0.46 -19.93
C ILE A 3 37.38 0.19 -19.13
N ALA A 4 37.24 1.48 -18.85
CA ALA A 4 38.10 2.21 -17.95
C ALA A 4 37.45 2.36 -16.57
N VAL A 5 38.17 2.04 -15.50
CA VAL A 5 37.70 2.23 -14.11
C VAL A 5 38.64 3.20 -13.40
N ALA A 6 38.15 4.38 -13.04
CA ALA A 6 38.89 5.35 -12.26
C ALA A 6 38.61 5.13 -10.77
N GLY A 7 39.56 4.54 -10.05
CA GLY A 7 39.47 4.20 -8.63
C GLY A 7 39.52 2.69 -8.36
N GLY A 8 40.52 2.24 -7.60
CA GLY A 8 40.74 0.85 -7.18
C GLY A 8 40.28 0.55 -5.76
N GLY A 9 39.22 1.22 -5.28
CA GLY A 9 38.54 0.85 -4.04
C GLY A 9 37.67 -0.40 -4.18
N PRO A 10 36.98 -0.85 -3.11
CA PRO A 10 36.17 -2.08 -3.16
C PRO A 10 35.13 -2.09 -4.27
N GLY A 11 34.41 -0.98 -4.51
CA GLY A 11 33.44 -0.90 -5.60
C GLY A 11 34.05 -1.02 -7.00
N GLY A 12 35.14 -0.28 -7.27
CA GLY A 12 35.81 -0.30 -8.58
C GLY A 12 36.48 -1.64 -8.91
N LEU A 13 37.19 -2.24 -7.94
CA LEU A 13 37.80 -3.56 -8.12
C LEU A 13 36.75 -4.66 -8.25
N TYR A 14 35.68 -4.62 -7.44
CA TYR A 14 34.64 -5.64 -7.51
C TYR A 14 33.85 -5.56 -8.82
N PHE A 15 33.52 -4.35 -9.28
CA PHE A 15 32.92 -4.15 -10.60
C PHE A 15 33.82 -4.72 -11.71
N ALA A 16 35.12 -4.42 -11.69
CA ALA A 16 36.06 -4.89 -12.69
C ALA A 16 36.15 -6.43 -12.73
N ALA A 17 36.16 -7.08 -11.57
CA ALA A 17 36.12 -8.54 -11.47
C ALA A 17 34.82 -9.12 -12.05
N LEU A 18 33.66 -8.61 -11.64
CA LEU A 18 32.35 -9.09 -12.11
C LEU A 18 32.15 -8.85 -13.61
N ALA A 19 32.48 -7.66 -14.11
CA ALA A 19 32.35 -7.33 -15.53
C ALA A 19 33.24 -8.24 -16.41
N ARG A 20 34.46 -8.56 -15.95
CA ARG A 20 35.35 -9.51 -16.63
C ARG A 20 34.85 -10.96 -16.57
N GLN A 21 34.22 -11.35 -15.46
CA GLN A 21 33.63 -12.68 -15.30
C GLN A 21 32.42 -12.89 -16.22
N LEU A 22 31.55 -11.89 -16.33
CA LEU A 22 30.35 -11.94 -17.18
C LEU A 22 30.70 -11.76 -18.66
N SER A 23 31.75 -11.00 -18.98
CA SER A 23 32.23 -10.77 -20.35
C SER A 23 33.72 -11.10 -20.49
N PRO A 24 34.07 -12.36 -20.81
CA PRO A 24 35.47 -12.80 -20.94
C PRO A 24 36.29 -12.09 -22.04
N ASP A 25 35.63 -11.39 -22.97
CA ASP A 25 36.28 -10.62 -24.04
C ASP A 25 36.41 -9.12 -23.69
N ALA A 26 36.03 -8.69 -22.48
CA ALA A 26 36.12 -7.29 -22.06
C ALA A 26 37.54 -6.90 -21.61
N GLU A 27 38.16 -5.92 -22.24
CA GLU A 27 39.44 -5.35 -21.83
C GLU A 27 39.21 -4.30 -20.75
N ILE A 28 39.69 -4.54 -19.52
CA ILE A 28 39.43 -3.66 -18.38
C ILE A 28 40.74 -3.13 -17.80
N THR A 29 40.83 -1.80 -17.68
CA THR A 29 41.94 -1.11 -17.01
C THR A 29 41.42 -0.31 -15.81
N VAL A 30 42.02 -0.52 -14.65
CA VAL A 30 41.71 0.18 -13.40
C VAL A 30 42.87 1.10 -13.03
N TRP A 31 42.61 2.37 -12.76
CA TRP A 31 43.60 3.33 -12.25
C TRP A 31 43.38 3.57 -10.75
N GLU A 32 44.40 3.29 -9.93
CA GLU A 32 44.42 3.56 -8.50
C GLU A 32 45.57 4.50 -8.16
N ARG A 33 45.23 5.66 -7.59
CA ARG A 33 46.20 6.70 -7.24
C ARG A 33 47.13 6.31 -6.08
N ASN A 34 46.70 5.39 -5.22
CA ASN A 34 47.47 4.97 -4.05
C ASN A 34 48.25 3.66 -4.33
N ALA A 35 49.09 3.24 -3.37
CA ALA A 35 49.70 1.92 -3.41
C ALA A 35 48.64 0.82 -3.16
N PRO A 36 48.90 -0.45 -3.54
CA PRO A 36 47.93 -1.55 -3.38
C PRO A 36 47.42 -1.74 -1.94
N ASP A 37 48.26 -1.45 -0.95
CA ASP A 37 47.97 -1.64 0.46
C ASP A 37 47.60 -0.36 1.21
N ASP A 38 47.61 0.79 0.53
CA ASP A 38 47.14 2.06 1.06
C ASP A 38 45.61 2.05 1.11
N THR A 39 45.03 2.15 2.29
CA THR A 39 43.59 2.28 2.45
C THR A 39 43.25 3.26 3.56
N PHE A 40 41.97 3.64 3.63
CA PHE A 40 41.42 4.47 4.70
C PHE A 40 40.45 3.63 5.53
N GLY A 41 40.60 3.66 6.85
CA GLY A 41 39.76 2.91 7.78
C GLY A 41 40.24 1.47 8.03
N PHE A 42 39.44 0.73 8.80
CA PHE A 42 39.80 -0.58 9.36
C PHE A 42 38.77 -1.65 9.00
N GLY A 43 37.76 -1.89 9.82
CA GLY A 43 36.74 -2.91 9.56
C GLY A 43 35.67 -2.48 8.56
N VAL A 44 35.10 -3.44 7.83
CA VAL A 44 33.91 -3.24 6.98
C VAL A 44 32.84 -4.20 7.42
N VAL A 45 31.66 -3.69 7.73
CA VAL A 45 30.48 -4.49 8.13
C VAL A 45 29.64 -4.81 6.89
N PHE A 46 29.18 -6.05 6.79
CA PHE A 46 28.27 -6.55 5.78
C PHE A 46 27.00 -7.09 6.45
N SER A 47 25.86 -6.93 5.79
CA SER A 47 24.61 -7.59 6.18
C SER A 47 24.42 -8.88 5.39
N ASP A 48 23.64 -9.81 5.92
CA ASP A 48 23.33 -11.09 5.28
C ASP A 48 22.77 -10.95 3.86
N GLU A 49 21.92 -9.94 3.60
CA GLU A 49 21.39 -9.66 2.25
C GLU A 49 22.50 -9.37 1.22
N THR A 50 23.40 -8.44 1.56
CA THR A 50 24.57 -8.12 0.72
C THR A 50 25.47 -9.35 0.53
N LEU A 51 25.67 -10.13 1.58
CA LEU A 51 26.47 -11.36 1.54
C LEU A 51 25.85 -12.40 0.60
N GLY A 52 24.54 -12.60 0.63
CA GLY A 52 23.83 -13.49 -0.30
C GLY A 52 23.90 -13.01 -1.75
N GLY A 53 23.83 -11.69 -1.98
CA GLY A 53 24.06 -11.11 -3.31
C GLY A 53 25.48 -11.39 -3.84
N ILE A 54 26.49 -11.23 -3.00
CA ILE A 54 27.89 -11.54 -3.34
C ILE A 54 28.06 -13.05 -3.59
N GLU A 55 27.47 -13.91 -2.76
CA GLU A 55 27.52 -15.36 -2.92
C GLU A 55 26.97 -15.81 -4.28
N ASN A 56 25.82 -15.26 -4.68
CA ASN A 56 25.19 -15.58 -5.95
C ASN A 56 26.00 -15.08 -7.16
N ALA A 57 26.61 -13.90 -7.07
CA ALA A 57 27.32 -13.27 -8.19
C ALA A 57 28.79 -13.76 -8.34
N ASP A 58 29.51 -13.91 -7.24
CA ASP A 58 30.88 -14.44 -7.21
C ASP A 58 31.10 -15.34 -5.97
N PRO A 59 30.77 -16.65 -6.08
CA PRO A 59 31.00 -17.64 -5.03
C PRO A 59 32.48 -17.80 -4.64
N VAL A 60 33.43 -17.35 -5.48
CA VAL A 60 34.86 -17.43 -5.19
C VAL A 60 35.25 -16.31 -4.23
N ILE A 61 34.87 -15.06 -4.52
CA ILE A 61 35.06 -13.93 -3.61
C ILE A 61 34.36 -14.21 -2.28
N TYR A 62 33.10 -14.67 -2.31
CA TYR A 62 32.33 -14.95 -1.10
C TYR A 62 33.07 -15.91 -0.15
N ARG A 63 33.50 -17.07 -0.65
CA ARG A 63 34.24 -18.06 0.16
C ARG A 63 35.59 -17.55 0.68
N GLN A 64 36.22 -16.62 -0.03
CA GLN A 64 37.46 -15.98 0.46
C GLN A 64 37.16 -14.97 1.56
N MET A 65 36.10 -14.17 1.43
CA MET A 65 35.65 -13.23 2.45
C MET A 65 35.16 -13.96 3.71
N GLU A 66 34.41 -15.05 3.54
CA GLU A 66 33.82 -15.84 4.62
C GLU A 66 34.85 -16.32 5.64
N ARG A 67 36.04 -16.70 5.17
CA ARG A 67 37.15 -17.18 6.01
C ARG A 67 37.76 -16.10 6.90
N GLU A 68 37.48 -14.83 6.61
CA GLU A 68 38.05 -13.67 7.27
C GLU A 68 37.02 -12.95 8.17
N PHE A 69 35.75 -13.39 8.19
CA PHE A 69 34.71 -12.70 8.94
C PHE A 69 34.84 -12.88 10.45
N ALA A 70 34.78 -11.77 11.18
CA ALA A 70 34.31 -11.73 12.56
C ALA A 70 32.78 -11.63 12.55
N ARG A 71 32.10 -12.46 13.36
CA ARG A 71 30.64 -12.48 13.49
C ARG A 71 30.21 -12.29 14.94
N TRP A 72 29.16 -11.51 15.15
CA TRP A 72 28.56 -11.25 16.46
C TRP A 72 27.11 -10.79 16.29
N ASP A 73 26.30 -10.90 17.34
CA ASP A 73 24.87 -10.54 17.29
C ASP A 73 24.53 -9.31 18.14
N ASP A 74 25.39 -8.96 19.09
CA ASP A 74 25.08 -8.00 20.13
C ASP A 74 25.45 -6.55 19.77
N ILE A 75 24.62 -5.63 20.24
CA ILE A 75 24.91 -4.20 20.33
C ILE A 75 24.93 -3.81 21.81
N ASP A 76 26.07 -3.29 22.27
CA ASP A 76 26.22 -2.72 23.59
C ASP A 76 26.10 -1.20 23.54
N VAL A 77 25.21 -0.65 24.36
CA VAL A 77 25.12 0.78 24.62
C VAL A 77 25.69 1.05 26.00
N GLN A 78 26.90 1.63 26.03
CA GLN A 78 27.53 2.08 27.25
C GLN A 78 27.22 3.57 27.48
N VAL A 79 26.46 3.87 28.52
CA VAL A 79 26.07 5.23 28.90
C VAL A 79 25.98 5.34 30.42
N LYS A 80 26.45 6.46 31.00
CA LYS A 80 26.44 6.70 32.47
C LYS A 80 27.09 5.57 33.30
N GLY A 81 28.11 4.90 32.75
CA GLY A 81 28.82 3.80 33.40
C GLY A 81 28.04 2.48 33.48
N GLN A 82 26.88 2.39 32.81
CA GLN A 82 26.12 1.16 32.64
C GLN A 82 26.24 0.67 31.19
N VAL A 83 26.10 -0.63 30.99
CA VAL A 83 26.03 -1.27 29.67
C VAL A 83 24.66 -1.89 29.52
N ILE A 84 23.95 -1.53 28.46
CA ILE A 84 22.70 -2.18 28.06
C ILE A 84 22.94 -2.87 26.73
N THR A 85 22.78 -4.18 26.73
CA THR A 85 22.96 -5.03 25.54
C THR A 85 21.61 -5.32 24.90
N SER A 86 21.59 -5.26 23.57
CA SER A 86 20.53 -5.79 22.71
C SER A 86 21.14 -6.78 21.71
N GLY A 87 20.63 -8.00 21.68
CA GLY A 87 21.07 -9.08 20.79
C GLY A 87 20.24 -9.24 19.51
N GLY A 88 20.50 -10.32 18.78
CA GLY A 88 19.71 -10.72 17.59
C GLY A 88 19.83 -9.80 16.38
N HIS A 89 20.90 -8.99 16.31
CA HIS A 89 21.09 -8.07 15.18
C HIS A 89 21.76 -8.74 13.96
N GLY A 90 22.67 -9.69 14.20
CA GLY A 90 23.39 -10.42 13.17
C GLY A 90 24.36 -9.53 12.38
N PHE A 91 25.65 -9.55 12.71
CA PHE A 91 26.67 -8.80 12.00
C PHE A 91 27.82 -9.68 11.55
N ALA A 92 28.34 -9.37 10.37
CA ALA A 92 29.63 -9.86 9.89
C ALA A 92 30.52 -8.68 9.52
N ALA A 93 31.78 -8.70 9.94
CA ALA A 93 32.76 -7.74 9.48
C ALA A 93 34.09 -8.39 9.12
N MET A 94 34.86 -7.71 8.28
CA MET A 94 36.23 -8.11 7.97
C MET A 94 37.15 -6.91 7.87
N ASN A 95 38.46 -7.15 7.94
CA ASN A 95 39.46 -6.14 7.71
C ASN A 95 39.43 -5.61 6.25
N ARG A 96 39.34 -4.29 6.07
CA ARG A 96 39.29 -3.62 4.75
C ARG A 96 40.53 -3.86 3.91
N ARG A 97 41.72 -3.88 4.51
CA ARG A 97 42.98 -4.17 3.80
C ARG A 97 42.95 -5.59 3.24
N ARG A 98 42.37 -6.53 3.99
CA ARG A 98 42.19 -7.91 3.54
C ARG A 98 41.17 -8.04 2.41
N LEU A 99 40.05 -7.33 2.51
CA LEU A 99 39.06 -7.23 1.44
C LEU A 99 39.68 -6.75 0.12
N LEU A 100 40.46 -5.66 0.18
CA LEU A 100 41.17 -5.15 -1.00
C LEU A 100 42.13 -6.20 -1.58
N ALA A 101 42.92 -6.88 -0.73
CA ALA A 101 43.83 -7.92 -1.21
C ALA A 101 43.11 -9.09 -1.91
N ILE A 102 41.92 -9.48 -1.44
CA ILE A 102 41.06 -10.49 -2.09
C ILE A 102 40.60 -10.00 -3.46
N LEU A 103 40.05 -8.78 -3.53
CA LEU A 103 39.55 -8.20 -4.79
C LEU A 103 40.67 -7.99 -5.82
N GLN A 104 41.84 -7.50 -5.38
CA GLN A 104 43.01 -7.32 -6.24
C GLN A 104 43.51 -8.65 -6.81
N ARG A 105 43.55 -9.71 -5.98
CA ARG A 105 43.91 -11.06 -6.43
C ARG A 105 42.90 -11.57 -7.45
N ARG A 106 41.60 -11.41 -7.19
CA ARG A 106 40.54 -11.80 -8.13
C ARG A 106 40.66 -11.09 -9.48
N CYS A 107 40.91 -9.78 -9.48
CA CYS A 107 41.18 -9.01 -10.69
C CYS A 107 42.39 -9.57 -11.46
N ALA A 108 43.49 -9.88 -10.77
CA ALA A 108 44.68 -10.46 -11.39
C ALA A 108 44.42 -11.85 -11.99
N GLU A 109 43.67 -12.71 -11.29
CA GLU A 109 43.27 -14.04 -11.76
C GLU A 109 42.41 -13.97 -13.04
N LEU A 110 41.57 -12.94 -13.18
CA LEU A 110 40.70 -12.72 -14.33
C LEU A 110 41.37 -11.92 -15.48
N GLY A 111 42.63 -11.50 -15.29
CA GLY A 111 43.40 -10.75 -16.29
C GLY A 111 43.01 -9.27 -16.41
N VAL A 112 42.44 -8.67 -15.37
CA VAL A 112 42.18 -7.21 -15.30
C VAL A 112 43.49 -6.46 -15.08
N THR A 113 43.74 -5.40 -15.84
CA THR A 113 44.94 -4.56 -15.66
C THR A 113 44.69 -3.51 -14.57
N VAL A 114 45.51 -3.50 -13.52
CA VAL A 114 45.41 -2.52 -12.42
C VAL A 114 46.69 -1.70 -12.33
N CYS A 115 46.57 -0.38 -12.57
CA CYS A 115 47.64 0.60 -12.53
C CYS A 115 47.66 1.29 -11.17
N TYR A 116 48.56 0.88 -10.28
CA TYR A 116 48.74 1.51 -8.97
C TYR A 116 49.65 2.74 -9.04
N ARG A 117 49.51 3.64 -8.05
CA ARG A 117 50.23 4.92 -7.98
C ARG A 117 50.09 5.73 -9.27
N ALA A 118 48.94 5.60 -9.93
CA ALA A 118 48.64 6.24 -11.20
C ALA A 118 47.29 6.95 -11.10
N GLU A 119 47.30 8.26 -11.33
CA GLU A 119 46.04 8.99 -11.48
C GLU A 119 45.33 8.58 -12.77
N ALA A 120 44.00 8.50 -12.72
CA ALA A 120 43.19 8.25 -13.90
C ALA A 120 43.34 9.45 -14.86
N PRO A 121 43.50 9.21 -16.17
CA PRO A 121 43.45 10.27 -17.18
C PRO A 121 42.13 11.08 -17.10
N PRO A 122 42.09 12.32 -17.64
CA PRO A 122 40.88 13.12 -17.67
C PRO A 122 39.70 12.36 -18.28
N ALA A 123 38.49 12.59 -17.74
CA ALA A 123 37.29 11.85 -18.13
C ALA A 123 37.01 11.85 -19.64
N ALA A 124 37.25 12.98 -20.32
CA ALA A 124 37.08 13.12 -21.76
C ALA A 124 38.06 12.28 -22.58
N GLU A 125 39.30 12.11 -22.09
CA GLU A 125 40.31 11.26 -22.73
C GLU A 125 39.95 9.78 -22.56
N LEU A 126 39.54 9.38 -21.35
CA LEU A 126 39.07 8.04 -21.08
C LEU A 126 37.86 7.67 -21.95
N ALA A 127 36.88 8.57 -22.07
CA ALA A 127 35.68 8.35 -22.87
C ALA A 127 35.92 8.33 -24.39
N ALA A 128 37.02 8.93 -24.87
CA ALA A 128 37.42 8.83 -26.27
C ALA A 128 38.11 7.48 -26.60
N GLY A 129 38.81 6.91 -25.62
CA GLY A 129 39.58 5.66 -25.77
C GLY A 129 38.86 4.38 -25.38
N HIS A 130 37.78 4.47 -24.60
CA HIS A 130 37.07 3.33 -24.01
C HIS A 130 35.57 3.39 -24.31
N ASP A 131 34.94 2.22 -24.35
CA ASP A 131 33.50 2.10 -24.59
C ASP A 131 32.69 2.50 -23.34
N LEU A 132 33.25 2.28 -22.15
CA LEU A 132 32.65 2.64 -20.85
C LEU A 132 33.73 3.19 -19.90
N VAL A 133 33.39 4.26 -19.17
CA VAL A 133 34.19 4.82 -18.08
C VAL A 133 33.40 4.76 -16.77
N VAL A 134 33.92 4.04 -15.79
CA VAL A 134 33.34 3.93 -14.44
C VAL A 134 34.16 4.79 -13.47
N ALA A 135 33.54 5.85 -12.95
CA ALA A 135 34.11 6.71 -11.93
C ALA A 135 33.79 6.16 -10.54
N ALA A 136 34.77 5.48 -9.94
CA ALA A 136 34.74 4.87 -8.61
C ALA A 136 35.81 5.49 -7.67
N ASP A 137 36.21 6.74 -7.91
CA ASP A 137 37.31 7.46 -7.26
C ASP A 137 36.92 8.16 -5.93
N GLY A 138 35.74 7.78 -5.40
CA GLY A 138 35.29 8.04 -4.04
C GLY A 138 34.63 9.40 -3.79
N ALA A 139 34.43 9.74 -2.51
CA ALA A 139 33.70 10.95 -2.10
C ALA A 139 34.31 12.26 -2.62
N ASN A 140 35.60 12.29 -2.94
CA ASN A 140 36.31 13.42 -3.54
C ASN A 140 36.60 13.21 -5.05
N SER A 141 35.68 12.55 -5.76
CA SER A 141 35.79 12.22 -7.19
C SER A 141 36.18 13.44 -8.06
N VAL A 142 37.28 13.29 -8.80
CA VAL A 142 37.78 14.28 -9.76
C VAL A 142 36.89 14.28 -11.00
N ILE A 143 36.45 13.10 -11.46
CA ILE A 143 35.58 12.97 -12.62
C ILE A 143 34.24 13.68 -12.37
N ARG A 144 33.60 13.40 -11.22
CA ARG A 144 32.34 14.08 -10.84
C ARG A 144 32.52 15.59 -10.76
N ALA A 145 33.62 16.06 -10.17
CA ALA A 145 33.90 17.50 -10.04
C ALA A 145 34.10 18.16 -11.42
N SER A 146 34.85 17.51 -12.32
CA SER A 146 35.10 18.05 -13.67
C SER A 146 33.84 18.14 -14.53
N MET A 147 32.83 17.31 -14.23
CA MET A 147 31.55 17.24 -14.96
C MET A 147 30.34 17.64 -14.09
N ALA A 148 30.54 18.55 -13.12
CA ALA A 148 29.50 18.94 -12.17
C ALA A 148 28.22 19.51 -12.84
N GLY A 149 28.34 20.16 -14.01
CA GLY A 149 27.18 20.63 -14.77
C GLY A 149 26.25 19.52 -15.26
N SER A 150 26.79 18.31 -15.46
CA SER A 150 26.04 17.14 -15.92
C SER A 150 25.51 16.30 -14.75
N PHE A 151 26.38 15.92 -13.82
CA PHE A 151 26.00 15.09 -12.67
C PHE A 151 25.20 15.84 -11.60
N ARG A 152 25.33 17.18 -11.55
CA ARG A 152 24.70 18.08 -10.59
C ARG A 152 24.81 17.57 -9.14
N PRO A 153 26.05 17.50 -8.60
CA PRO A 153 26.27 17.03 -7.25
C PRO A 153 25.80 18.04 -6.21
N ASP A 154 25.01 17.58 -5.24
CA ASP A 154 24.75 18.23 -3.98
C ASP A 154 25.67 17.64 -2.90
N ARG A 155 26.30 18.50 -2.11
CA ARG A 155 27.25 18.11 -1.07
C ARG A 155 26.94 18.83 0.23
N ASP A 156 26.41 18.06 1.17
CA ASP A 156 26.02 18.50 2.50
C ASP A 156 27.10 18.11 3.52
N VAL A 157 27.92 19.08 3.95
CA VAL A 157 29.02 18.87 4.90
C VAL A 157 28.52 19.07 6.32
N ARG A 158 28.69 18.03 7.14
CA ARG A 158 28.09 17.93 8.47
C ARG A 158 29.02 18.45 9.57
N ARG A 159 28.43 18.76 10.73
CA ARG A 159 29.11 19.47 11.84
C ARG A 159 29.94 18.53 12.71
N CYS A 160 29.65 17.23 12.72
CA CYS A 160 30.45 16.27 13.48
C CYS A 160 31.81 16.02 12.83
N GLN A 161 32.82 15.91 13.70
CA GLN A 161 34.18 15.48 13.35
C GLN A 161 34.34 14.04 13.79
N TYR A 162 34.87 13.19 12.91
CA TYR A 162 35.21 11.81 13.26
C TYR A 162 36.64 11.46 12.84
N MET A 163 37.21 10.47 13.53
CA MET A 163 38.48 9.85 13.18
C MET A 163 38.33 8.33 13.23
N TRP A 164 38.72 7.67 12.14
CA TRP A 164 38.65 6.21 12.04
C TRP A 164 39.98 5.58 12.45
N LEU A 165 39.97 4.82 13.54
CA LEU A 165 41.13 4.14 14.12
C LEU A 165 40.86 2.63 14.24
N GLY A 166 41.92 1.89 14.53
CA GLY A 166 41.87 0.48 14.92
C GLY A 166 42.44 0.29 16.32
N THR A 167 42.17 -0.85 16.96
CA THR A 167 42.77 -1.22 18.25
C THR A 167 42.98 -2.71 18.34
N ASP A 168 43.98 -3.14 19.11
CA ASP A 168 44.21 -4.55 19.47
C ASP A 168 43.26 -5.04 20.59
N LEU A 169 42.37 -4.17 21.08
CA LEU A 169 41.23 -4.58 21.89
C LEU A 169 40.15 -5.20 20.99
N VAL A 170 39.94 -6.50 21.10
CA VAL A 170 38.87 -7.20 20.38
C VAL A 170 37.56 -7.00 21.14
N PHE A 171 36.62 -6.27 20.55
CA PHE A 171 35.27 -6.14 21.08
C PHE A 171 34.47 -7.42 20.80
N ASP A 172 33.65 -7.82 21.75
CA ASP A 172 32.73 -8.95 21.68
C ASP A 172 31.39 -8.59 21.00
N ALA A 173 31.08 -7.31 20.89
CA ALA A 173 29.84 -6.76 20.35
C ALA A 173 30.10 -5.46 19.55
N PHE A 174 29.07 -4.98 18.84
CA PHE A 174 29.10 -3.60 18.35
C PHE A 174 28.88 -2.66 19.54
N LYS A 175 29.84 -1.81 19.88
CA LYS A 175 29.76 -0.91 21.04
C LYS A 175 29.49 0.53 20.62
N PHE A 176 28.44 1.11 21.18
CA PHE A 176 28.26 2.55 21.31
C PHE A 176 28.74 2.96 22.71
N CYS A 177 29.90 3.60 22.81
CA CYS A 177 30.40 4.13 24.08
C CYS A 177 30.21 5.63 24.12
N ILE A 178 29.38 6.12 25.04
CA ILE A 178 29.06 7.53 25.21
C ILE A 178 29.77 8.07 26.44
N GLU A 179 30.81 8.88 26.23
CA GLU A 179 31.64 9.46 27.30
C GLU A 179 31.34 10.95 27.47
N GLN A 180 30.99 11.33 28.71
CA GLN A 180 30.84 12.73 29.09
C GLN A 180 32.17 13.25 29.59
N THR A 181 32.86 14.04 28.77
CA THR A 181 34.15 14.64 29.11
C THR A 181 33.96 16.08 29.61
N PRO A 182 34.98 16.69 30.26
CA PRO A 182 34.96 18.13 30.58
C PRO A 182 34.78 19.05 29.36
N HIS A 183 35.01 18.55 28.14
CA HIS A 183 34.88 19.31 26.89
C HIS A 183 33.50 19.14 26.23
N GLY A 184 32.67 18.21 26.72
CA GLY A 184 31.39 17.81 26.14
C GLY A 184 31.32 16.31 25.84
N VAL A 185 30.27 15.90 25.13
CA VAL A 185 30.02 14.49 24.81
C VAL A 185 30.89 14.04 23.65
N MET A 186 31.55 12.90 23.83
CA MET A 186 32.25 12.19 22.77
C MET A 186 31.69 10.77 22.67
N GLN A 187 31.60 10.24 21.45
CA GLN A 187 31.11 8.89 21.23
C GLN A 187 32.13 8.03 20.49
N VAL A 188 32.12 6.73 20.80
CA VAL A 188 32.90 5.72 20.09
C VAL A 188 31.94 4.74 19.44
N HIS A 189 32.21 4.43 18.17
CA HIS A 189 31.64 3.29 17.45
C HIS A 189 32.73 2.22 17.34
N GLY A 190 32.58 1.13 18.08
CA GLY A 190 33.54 0.03 18.15
C GLY A 190 32.94 -1.27 17.65
N TYR A 191 33.69 -2.06 16.88
CA TYR A 191 33.28 -3.41 16.47
C TYR A 191 34.47 -4.25 16.01
N PRO A 192 34.47 -5.58 16.23
CA PRO A 192 35.56 -6.44 15.77
C PRO A 192 35.57 -6.52 14.25
N TYR A 193 36.77 -6.66 13.66
CA TYR A 193 36.92 -6.93 12.22
C TYR A 193 37.72 -8.19 11.92
N ASP A 194 38.41 -8.75 12.90
CA ASP A 194 39.05 -10.07 12.88
C ASP A 194 39.30 -10.53 14.32
N ALA A 195 39.97 -11.68 14.50
CA ALA A 195 40.27 -12.25 15.81
C ALA A 195 41.34 -11.48 16.61
N ALA A 196 41.98 -10.46 16.04
CA ALA A 196 43.12 -9.76 16.63
C ALA A 196 42.90 -8.24 16.77
N GLY A 197 41.83 -7.67 16.20
CA GLY A 197 41.55 -6.25 16.35
C GLY A 197 40.13 -5.80 16.02
N SER A 198 39.87 -4.56 16.41
CA SER A 198 38.58 -3.89 16.25
C SER A 198 38.71 -2.53 15.60
N THR A 199 37.64 -2.13 14.91
CA THR A 199 37.41 -0.74 14.54
C THR A 199 37.15 0.09 15.80
N PHE A 200 37.72 1.29 15.84
CA PHE A 200 37.52 2.27 16.90
C PHE A 200 37.31 3.66 16.27
N ILE A 201 36.05 4.04 16.02
CA ILE A 201 35.75 5.36 15.43
C ILE A 201 35.35 6.31 16.54
N VAL A 202 36.09 7.41 16.71
CA VAL A 202 35.73 8.49 17.63
C VAL A 202 35.00 9.56 16.86
N GLU A 203 33.85 10.00 17.36
CA GLU A 203 33.02 11.05 16.76
C GLU A 203 32.53 12.04 17.82
N MET A 204 32.46 13.33 17.47
CA MET A 204 31.93 14.37 18.33
C MET A 204 31.49 15.60 17.54
N ASN A 205 30.65 16.44 18.15
CA ASN A 205 30.28 17.72 17.58
C ASN A 205 31.52 18.65 17.45
N ASP A 206 31.60 19.45 16.38
CA ASP A 206 32.72 20.37 16.14
C ASP A 206 33.00 21.34 17.31
N ALA A 207 31.98 21.76 18.06
CA ALA A 207 32.19 22.58 19.26
C ALA A 207 33.01 21.83 20.34
N VAL A 208 32.71 20.55 20.56
CA VAL A 208 33.44 19.67 21.50
C VAL A 208 34.84 19.38 20.98
N TRP A 209 34.97 19.12 19.68
CA TRP A 209 36.26 18.89 19.03
C TRP A 209 37.21 20.08 19.17
N ARG A 210 36.72 21.31 19.02
CA ARG A 210 37.49 22.54 19.27
C ARG A 210 37.83 22.70 20.74
N ALA A 211 36.86 22.47 21.64
CA ALA A 211 37.07 22.57 23.09
C ALA A 211 38.10 21.56 23.62
N ALA A 212 38.18 20.38 23.01
CA ALA A 212 39.19 19.34 23.30
C ALA A 212 40.56 19.63 22.65
N GLY A 213 40.69 20.75 21.93
CA GLY A 213 41.95 21.22 21.36
C GLY A 213 42.38 20.53 20.06
N PHE A 214 41.58 19.62 19.49
CA PHE A 214 41.92 18.93 18.25
C PHE A 214 41.96 19.87 17.03
N GLY A 215 41.18 20.95 17.05
CA GLY A 215 41.19 21.93 15.96
C GLY A 215 42.50 22.68 15.75
N GLN A 216 43.35 22.75 16.77
CA GLN A 216 44.68 23.35 16.64
C GLN A 216 45.66 22.40 15.91
N LEU A 217 45.39 21.10 15.93
CA LEU A 217 46.22 20.05 15.34
C LEU A 217 45.87 19.80 13.87
N ALA A 218 44.61 19.98 13.50
CA ALA A 218 44.09 19.67 12.17
C ALA A 218 44.52 20.63 11.04
N GLY A 219 45.11 21.79 11.37
CA GLY A 219 45.60 22.75 10.37
C GLY A 219 46.87 22.32 9.63
N ARG A 220 47.50 21.21 10.03
CA ARG A 220 48.73 20.68 9.41
C ARG A 220 48.41 19.90 8.13
N LYS A 221 49.12 20.20 7.04
CA LYS A 221 49.03 19.41 5.80
C LYS A 221 49.82 18.11 5.98
N LEU A 222 49.11 16.99 6.13
CA LEU A 222 49.70 15.65 6.16
C LEU A 222 49.88 15.10 4.74
N ALA A 223 51.01 14.44 4.48
CA ALA A 223 51.24 13.76 3.21
C ALA A 223 50.33 12.52 3.06
N PRO A 224 50.03 12.04 1.84
CA PRO A 224 49.41 10.72 1.65
C PRO A 224 50.27 9.65 2.34
N GLY A 225 49.66 8.79 3.16
CA GLY A 225 50.36 7.81 4.00
C GLY A 225 50.47 8.23 5.49
N GLU A 226 50.36 9.52 5.80
CA GLU A 226 50.62 10.07 7.14
C GLU A 226 49.35 10.19 8.00
N SER A 227 49.47 9.96 9.31
CA SER A 227 48.37 10.02 10.28
C SER A 227 48.60 11.11 11.34
N ASP A 228 47.52 11.62 11.92
CA ASP A 228 47.57 12.62 13.00
C ASP A 228 47.90 11.96 14.36
N HIS A 229 49.17 11.61 14.56
CA HIS A 229 49.63 10.90 15.77
C HIS A 229 49.44 11.70 17.07
N GLU A 230 49.41 13.03 17.01
CA GLU A 230 49.20 13.89 18.17
C GLU A 230 47.74 13.80 18.66
N SER A 231 46.78 13.88 17.75
CA SER A 231 45.37 13.63 18.07
C SER A 231 45.15 12.21 18.59
N ILE A 232 45.82 11.20 18.01
CA ILE A 232 45.69 9.80 18.45
C ILE A 232 46.20 9.61 19.88
N ALA A 233 47.33 10.23 20.24
CA ALA A 233 47.85 10.18 21.61
C ALA A 233 46.85 10.77 22.61
N ARG A 234 46.20 11.88 22.28
CA ARG A 234 45.16 12.48 23.13
C ARG A 234 43.89 11.63 23.19
N ILE A 235 43.48 10.99 22.10
CA ILE A 235 42.37 10.02 22.10
C ILE A 235 42.67 8.87 23.06
N ARG A 236 43.90 8.34 23.07
CA ARG A 236 44.32 7.28 24.01
C ARG A 236 44.25 7.70 25.46
N GLU A 237 44.56 8.96 25.75
CA GLU A 237 44.44 9.53 27.10
C GLU A 237 42.97 9.64 27.52
N ILE A 238 42.12 10.26 26.69
CA ILE A 238 40.70 10.48 26.96
C ILE A 238 39.95 9.16 27.15
N PHE A 239 40.19 8.19 26.27
CA PHE A 239 39.53 6.87 26.30
C PHE A 239 40.37 5.80 26.99
N GLY A 240 41.35 6.19 27.82
CA GLY A 240 42.27 5.24 28.47
C GLY A 240 41.57 4.19 29.32
N ARG A 241 40.46 4.56 29.98
CA ARG A 241 39.61 3.62 30.75
C ARG A 241 38.94 2.59 29.85
N LEU A 242 38.41 2.99 28.69
CA LEU A 242 37.77 2.10 27.73
C LEU A 242 38.79 1.17 27.07
N LEU A 243 39.95 1.70 26.70
CA LEU A 243 41.01 0.97 26.02
C LEU A 243 41.79 0.03 26.96
N GLY A 244 41.77 0.22 28.28
CA GLY A 244 42.39 -0.73 29.22
C GLY A 244 43.88 -1.00 28.98
N GLY A 245 44.62 -0.06 28.38
CA GLY A 245 46.05 -0.22 28.05
C GLY A 245 46.33 -0.79 26.64
N HIS A 246 45.30 -1.16 25.88
CA HIS A 246 45.40 -1.60 24.50
C HIS A 246 45.95 -0.52 23.56
N GLN A 247 46.59 -0.95 22.47
CA GLN A 247 47.16 -0.05 21.47
C GLN A 247 46.07 0.45 20.52
N VAL A 248 46.26 1.67 20.03
CA VAL A 248 45.44 2.28 18.97
C VAL A 248 46.29 2.39 17.72
N HIS A 249 45.79 1.84 16.62
CA HIS A 249 46.44 1.79 15.32
C HIS A 249 45.89 2.89 14.40
N ALA A 250 46.79 3.45 13.59
CA ALA A 250 46.47 4.47 12.59
C ALA A 250 46.58 3.88 11.18
N ASN A 251 45.72 4.34 10.27
CA ASN A 251 45.79 3.99 8.85
C ASN A 251 45.31 5.18 8.01
N ASN A 252 46.23 6.09 7.71
CA ASN A 252 45.91 7.41 7.15
C ASN A 252 44.85 8.17 7.98
N SER A 253 44.90 7.99 9.30
CA SER A 253 43.86 8.43 10.23
C SER A 253 44.01 9.92 10.53
N ARG A 254 42.94 10.68 10.25
CA ARG A 254 42.83 12.13 10.46
C ARG A 254 41.40 12.51 10.80
N TRP A 255 41.19 13.72 11.31
CA TRP A 255 39.86 14.27 11.52
C TRP A 255 39.17 14.58 10.19
N ILE A 256 37.93 14.11 10.04
CA ILE A 256 37.13 14.26 8.83
C ILE A 256 35.74 14.74 9.23
N SER A 257 35.22 15.74 8.50
CA SER A 257 33.79 16.05 8.48
C SER A 257 33.10 15.17 7.45
N PHE A 258 32.09 14.41 7.86
CA PHE A 258 31.32 13.61 6.91
C PHE A 258 30.60 14.53 5.92
N ALA A 259 30.63 14.17 4.64
CA ALA A 259 29.90 14.88 3.60
C ALA A 259 28.92 13.92 2.94
N THR A 260 27.64 14.21 3.04
CA THR A 260 26.60 13.49 2.31
C THR A 260 26.60 14.00 0.86
N VAL A 261 26.96 13.13 -0.07
CA VAL A 261 26.99 13.41 -1.51
C VAL A 261 25.73 12.84 -2.15
N ARG A 262 25.07 13.63 -2.99
CA ARG A 262 23.91 13.22 -3.80
C ARG A 262 24.07 13.76 -5.21
N CYS A 263 24.20 12.90 -6.21
CA CYS A 263 24.19 13.33 -7.61
C CYS A 263 22.78 13.24 -8.18
N ALA A 264 22.28 14.32 -8.81
CA ALA A 264 20.96 14.31 -9.46
C ALA A 264 20.93 13.40 -10.70
N ARG A 265 22.09 13.14 -11.32
CA ARG A 265 22.30 12.19 -12.42
C ARG A 265 23.59 11.42 -12.17
N TRP A 266 23.61 10.11 -12.46
CA TRP A 266 24.77 9.24 -12.22
C TRP A 266 25.52 8.86 -13.50
N ARG A 267 24.97 9.17 -14.68
CA ARG A 267 25.59 8.90 -15.97
C ARG A 267 25.65 10.12 -16.87
N ASP A 268 26.65 10.17 -17.75
CA ASP A 268 26.71 11.08 -18.88
C ASP A 268 27.43 10.44 -20.07
N GLY A 269 26.69 10.14 -21.13
CA GLY A 269 27.19 9.34 -22.25
C GLY A 269 27.69 7.97 -21.76
N SER A 270 28.93 7.64 -22.10
CA SER A 270 29.62 6.40 -21.68
C SER A 270 30.25 6.48 -20.28
N ILE A 271 30.05 7.57 -19.53
CA ILE A 271 30.63 7.77 -18.19
C ILE A 271 29.56 7.53 -17.13
N VAL A 272 29.87 6.72 -16.12
CA VAL A 272 28.96 6.43 -14.99
C VAL A 272 29.67 6.56 -13.64
N LEU A 273 28.96 7.08 -12.64
CA LEU A 273 29.42 7.18 -11.25
C LEU A 273 29.05 5.90 -10.47
N LEU A 274 29.96 5.44 -9.61
CA LEU A 274 29.78 4.24 -8.80
C LEU A 274 30.21 4.47 -7.33
N GLY A 275 29.40 3.99 -6.38
CA GLY A 275 29.67 4.08 -4.95
C GLY A 275 29.78 5.52 -4.44
N ASP A 276 30.74 5.79 -3.56
CA ASP A 276 30.95 7.11 -2.94
C ASP A 276 31.19 8.26 -3.95
N ALA A 277 31.52 7.95 -5.21
CA ALA A 277 31.55 8.95 -6.27
C ALA A 277 30.15 9.46 -6.62
N ALA A 278 29.15 8.57 -6.66
CA ALA A 278 27.75 8.90 -6.94
C ALA A 278 27.00 9.40 -5.70
N HIS A 279 27.23 8.76 -4.55
CA HIS A 279 26.49 9.01 -3.33
C HIS A 279 27.18 8.45 -2.09
N THR A 280 27.03 9.11 -0.94
CA THR A 280 27.58 8.62 0.34
C THR A 280 26.49 8.43 1.40
N ALA A 281 26.73 7.54 2.36
CA ALA A 281 25.86 7.32 3.51
C ALA A 281 26.70 7.20 4.79
N HIS A 282 26.24 7.84 5.87
CA HIS A 282 26.98 7.89 7.14
C HIS A 282 27.30 6.49 7.67
N PHE A 283 28.52 6.31 8.16
CA PHE A 283 29.03 4.99 8.60
C PHE A 283 28.26 4.41 9.80
N SER A 284 27.52 5.24 10.53
CA SER A 284 26.74 4.83 11.70
C SER A 284 25.63 3.81 11.42
N ILE A 285 25.32 3.52 10.16
CA ILE A 285 24.40 2.45 9.76
C ILE A 285 25.10 1.36 8.93
N GLY A 286 26.43 1.33 8.90
CA GLY A 286 27.22 0.26 8.27
C GLY A 286 27.19 0.21 6.73
N SER A 287 27.01 1.34 6.03
CA SER A 287 26.59 1.32 4.62
C SER A 287 27.61 1.72 3.55
N GLY A 288 28.70 2.43 3.87
CA GLY A 288 29.54 3.05 2.81
C GLY A 288 30.15 2.05 1.79
N THR A 289 30.96 1.11 2.27
CA THR A 289 31.61 0.10 1.39
C THR A 289 30.63 -0.94 0.89
N LYS A 290 29.64 -1.30 1.71
CA LYS A 290 28.50 -2.13 1.34
C LYS A 290 27.79 -1.58 0.10
N LEU A 291 27.39 -0.30 0.11
CA LEU A 291 26.69 0.34 -1.01
C LEU A 291 27.54 0.32 -2.28
N ALA A 292 28.83 0.65 -2.18
CA ALA A 292 29.72 0.66 -3.34
C ALA A 292 29.87 -0.74 -4.00
N MET A 293 29.84 -1.82 -3.21
CA MET A 293 29.89 -3.19 -3.74
C MET A 293 28.55 -3.64 -4.33
N GLU A 294 27.43 -3.22 -3.74
CA GLU A 294 26.09 -3.46 -4.32
C GLU A 294 25.90 -2.70 -5.65
N ASP A 295 26.40 -1.47 -5.74
CA ASP A 295 26.37 -0.70 -6.98
C ASP A 295 27.22 -1.36 -8.07
N ALA A 296 28.37 -1.91 -7.69
CA ALA A 296 29.22 -2.69 -8.59
C ALA A 296 28.53 -3.95 -9.12
N LEU A 297 27.82 -4.66 -8.24
CA LEU A 297 27.04 -5.84 -8.61
C LEU A 297 25.90 -5.48 -9.58
N ALA A 298 25.11 -4.47 -9.24
CA ALA A 298 23.99 -4.04 -10.07
C ALA A 298 24.46 -3.49 -11.44
N LEU A 299 25.52 -2.67 -11.47
CA LEU A 299 26.06 -2.16 -12.73
C LEU A 299 26.56 -3.30 -13.63
N ALA A 300 27.26 -4.29 -13.07
CA ALA A 300 27.74 -5.45 -13.83
C ALA A 300 26.57 -6.31 -14.36
N ALA A 301 25.53 -6.54 -13.56
CA ALA A 301 24.33 -7.26 -13.98
C ALA A 301 23.59 -6.52 -15.10
N CYS A 302 23.32 -5.21 -14.92
CA CYS A 302 22.66 -4.38 -15.94
C CYS A 302 23.43 -4.37 -17.28
N LEU A 303 24.76 -4.33 -17.25
CA LEU A 303 25.59 -4.41 -18.47
C LEU A 303 25.48 -5.75 -19.19
N ASN A 304 25.24 -6.83 -18.46
CA ASN A 304 25.10 -8.18 -19.02
C ASN A 304 23.68 -8.45 -19.53
N GLU A 305 22.66 -7.93 -18.85
CA GLU A 305 21.25 -8.22 -19.15
C GLU A 305 20.66 -7.34 -20.26
N ASN A 306 21.26 -6.17 -20.52
CA ASN A 306 20.74 -5.21 -21.50
C ASN A 306 21.54 -5.21 -22.80
N ALA A 307 20.85 -5.14 -23.94
CA ALA A 307 21.46 -5.24 -25.27
C ALA A 307 22.34 -4.04 -25.69
N GLY A 308 22.41 -2.97 -24.89
CA GLY A 308 23.18 -1.77 -25.21
C GLY A 308 23.58 -0.96 -23.99
N LEU A 309 24.71 -0.24 -24.11
CA LEU A 309 25.32 0.49 -22.99
C LEU A 309 24.38 1.56 -22.40
N ASP A 310 23.72 2.36 -23.24
CA ASP A 310 22.84 3.42 -22.73
C ASP A 310 21.65 2.86 -21.93
N ALA A 311 21.06 1.76 -22.41
CA ALA A 311 19.99 1.05 -21.72
C ALA A 311 20.48 0.42 -20.39
N ALA A 312 21.67 -0.19 -20.39
CA ALA A 312 22.27 -0.73 -19.18
C ALA A 312 22.54 0.34 -18.10
N LEU A 313 23.09 1.49 -18.50
CA LEU A 313 23.38 2.58 -17.57
C LEU A 313 22.09 3.24 -17.04
N ALA A 314 21.05 3.32 -17.87
CA ALA A 314 19.74 3.80 -17.45
C ALA A 314 19.08 2.83 -16.45
N ALA A 315 19.15 1.52 -16.71
CA ALA A 315 18.64 0.48 -15.82
C ALA A 315 19.33 0.51 -14.45
N TYR A 316 20.67 0.59 -14.42
CA TYR A 316 21.45 0.71 -13.18
C TYR A 316 21.01 1.90 -12.32
N GLU A 317 20.87 3.09 -12.93
CA GLU A 317 20.45 4.29 -12.22
C GLU A 317 19.00 4.20 -11.73
N ALA A 318 18.10 3.59 -12.51
CA ALA A 318 16.70 3.39 -12.15
C ALA A 318 16.54 2.39 -10.98
N GLU A 319 17.27 1.27 -11.01
CA GLU A 319 17.24 0.22 -10.00
C GLU A 319 17.85 0.69 -8.67
N ARG A 320 19.04 1.29 -8.70
CA ARG A 320 19.80 1.60 -7.48
C ARG A 320 19.35 2.87 -6.78
N ARG A 321 18.88 3.89 -7.51
CA ARG A 321 18.53 5.19 -6.95
C ARG A 321 17.50 5.11 -5.81
N PRO A 322 16.38 4.37 -5.91
CA PRO A 322 15.41 4.26 -4.82
C PRO A 322 16.00 3.62 -3.55
N VAL A 323 16.80 2.55 -3.71
CA VAL A 323 17.44 1.80 -2.62
C VAL A 323 18.46 2.68 -1.90
N VAL A 324 19.30 3.38 -2.67
CA VAL A 324 20.29 4.33 -2.15
C VAL A 324 19.60 5.50 -1.45
N ALA A 325 18.57 6.09 -2.06
CA ALA A 325 17.83 7.19 -1.44
C ALA A 325 17.20 6.77 -0.09
N SER A 326 16.69 5.54 0.00
CA SER A 326 16.17 4.98 1.25
C SER A 326 17.28 4.85 2.32
N THR A 327 18.43 4.29 1.94
CA THR A 327 19.57 4.12 2.85
C THR A 327 20.16 5.47 3.29
N GLN A 328 20.28 6.44 2.38
CA GLN A 328 20.73 7.79 2.70
C GLN A 328 19.78 8.50 3.66
N ARG A 329 18.46 8.33 3.53
CA ARG A 329 17.50 8.89 4.50
C ARG A 329 17.70 8.31 5.91
N ALA A 330 17.87 7.00 6.03
CA ALA A 330 18.14 6.35 7.32
C ALA A 330 19.49 6.79 7.92
N ALA A 331 20.53 6.87 7.09
CA ALA A 331 21.84 7.37 7.48
C ALA A 331 21.77 8.82 7.93
N GLN A 332 20.99 9.64 7.22
CA GLN A 332 20.79 11.05 7.54
C GLN A 332 20.12 11.23 8.90
N ALA A 333 19.05 10.46 9.17
CA ALA A 333 18.38 10.48 10.47
C ALA A 333 19.32 10.05 11.62
N SER A 334 20.14 9.00 11.39
CA SER A 334 21.12 8.58 12.39
C SER A 334 22.21 9.62 12.62
N LEU A 335 22.72 10.24 11.56
CA LEU A 335 23.74 11.27 11.61
C LEU A 335 23.24 12.49 12.39
N GLU A 336 22.05 12.99 12.06
CA GLU A 336 21.43 14.13 12.76
C GLU A 336 21.16 13.81 14.23
N TRP A 337 20.81 12.56 14.55
CA TRP A 337 20.66 12.12 15.95
C TRP A 337 21.99 12.23 16.70
N PHE A 338 23.11 11.79 16.10
CA PHE A 338 24.44 11.90 16.70
C PHE A 338 24.94 13.35 16.80
N GLU A 339 24.65 14.20 15.80
CA GLU A 339 24.97 15.63 15.87
C GLU A 339 24.32 16.31 17.09
N ASN A 340 23.14 15.82 17.49
CA ASN A 340 22.33 16.34 18.60
C ASN A 340 22.36 15.44 19.84
N LEU A 341 23.31 14.50 19.95
CA LEU A 341 23.36 13.51 21.03
C LEU A 341 23.25 14.12 22.43
N GLY A 342 23.82 15.31 22.62
CA GLY A 342 23.81 16.03 23.90
C GLY A 342 22.42 16.26 24.49
N GLN A 343 21.35 16.32 23.68
CA GLN A 343 19.99 16.54 24.17
C GLN A 343 19.38 15.33 24.89
N TYR A 344 19.98 14.14 24.77
CA TYR A 344 19.46 12.91 25.36
C TYR A 344 20.18 12.49 26.64
N LEU A 345 21.19 13.23 27.08
CA LEU A 345 22.01 12.83 28.23
C LEU A 345 21.23 12.70 29.54
N ASP A 346 20.06 13.35 29.65
CA ASP A 346 19.21 13.27 30.83
C ASP A 346 18.29 12.04 30.83
N GLN A 347 18.20 11.30 29.71
CA GLN A 347 17.41 10.07 29.63
C GLN A 347 17.92 9.01 30.61
N GLU A 348 17.00 8.20 31.16
CA GLU A 348 17.38 6.98 31.88
C GLU A 348 18.09 6.01 30.89
N PRO A 349 19.09 5.22 31.35
CA PRO A 349 19.88 4.35 30.48
C PRO A 349 19.04 3.49 29.53
N GLU A 350 17.92 2.93 29.99
CA GLU A 350 16.99 2.10 29.22
C GLU A 350 16.38 2.87 28.04
N GLN A 351 15.85 4.07 28.29
CA GLN A 351 15.31 4.92 27.24
C GLN A 351 16.38 5.33 26.24
N PHE A 352 17.57 5.70 26.75
CA PHE A 352 18.69 6.09 25.90
C PHE A 352 19.14 4.95 24.98
N ALA A 353 19.25 3.73 25.53
CA ALA A 353 19.58 2.52 24.76
C ALA A 353 18.54 2.22 23.68
N PHE A 354 17.25 2.28 24.02
CA PHE A 354 16.19 2.12 23.03
C PHE A 354 16.23 3.21 21.94
N ASN A 355 16.45 4.47 22.34
CA ASN A 355 16.50 5.61 21.43
C ASN A 355 17.67 5.52 20.44
N ILE A 356 18.88 5.23 20.93
CA ILE A 356 20.06 5.08 20.06
C ILE A 356 19.88 3.90 19.10
N ILE A 357 19.37 2.75 19.55
CA ILE A 357 19.16 1.57 18.70
C ILE A 357 18.14 1.86 17.58
N THR A 358 17.07 2.59 17.90
CA THR A 358 15.99 2.93 16.95
C THR A 358 16.20 4.25 16.20
N ARG A 359 17.34 4.93 16.34
CA ARG A 359 17.63 6.28 15.77
C ARG A 359 17.49 6.35 14.25
N SER A 360 17.84 5.26 13.56
CA SER A 360 17.79 5.17 12.09
C SER A 360 16.36 5.04 11.55
N ARG A 361 15.38 4.74 12.44
CA ARG A 361 13.98 4.43 12.13
C ARG A 361 13.78 3.18 11.26
N ARG A 362 14.85 2.41 11.00
CA ARG A 362 14.79 1.09 10.36
C ARG A 362 14.55 -0.01 11.38
N VAL A 363 15.16 0.12 12.55
CA VAL A 363 14.87 -0.70 13.72
C VAL A 363 13.79 0.02 14.53
N THR A 364 12.72 -0.70 14.83
CA THR A 364 11.53 -0.23 15.55
C THR A 364 11.24 -1.13 16.74
N HIS A 365 10.22 -0.82 17.53
CA HIS A 365 9.79 -1.62 18.67
C HIS A 365 9.43 -3.05 18.27
N ASP A 366 8.60 -3.23 17.24
CA ASP A 366 8.22 -4.57 16.76
C ASP A 366 9.40 -5.31 16.11
N ASN A 367 10.25 -4.59 15.38
CA ASN A 367 11.46 -5.21 14.82
C ASN A 367 12.41 -5.68 15.94
N LEU A 368 12.53 -4.93 17.03
CA LEU A 368 13.30 -5.36 18.21
C LEU A 368 12.63 -6.52 18.93
N ARG A 369 11.30 -6.56 19.00
CA ARG A 369 10.59 -7.72 19.57
C ARG A 369 10.91 -9.02 18.84
N LEU A 370 11.10 -8.96 17.51
CA LEU A 370 11.50 -10.12 16.71
C LEU A 370 12.98 -10.50 16.88
N ARG A 371 13.86 -9.51 17.08
CA ARG A 371 15.31 -9.71 17.21
C ARG A 371 15.72 -10.11 18.63
N ASP A 372 15.21 -9.39 19.60
CA ASP A 372 15.52 -9.48 21.02
C ASP A 372 14.24 -9.25 21.86
N PRO A 373 13.45 -10.32 22.04
CA PRO A 373 12.24 -10.26 22.87
C PRO A 373 12.55 -9.83 24.31
N GLU A 374 13.66 -10.32 24.90
CA GLU A 374 14.02 -10.05 26.30
C GLU A 374 14.37 -8.58 26.53
N PHE A 375 15.14 -7.96 25.63
CA PHE A 375 15.38 -6.52 25.65
C PHE A 375 14.06 -5.75 25.55
N THR A 376 13.18 -6.15 24.63
CA THR A 376 11.91 -5.45 24.40
C THR A 376 10.99 -5.54 25.62
N GLU A 377 10.85 -6.72 26.23
CA GLU A 377 10.10 -6.92 27.48
C GLU A 377 10.68 -6.09 28.63
N ARG A 378 12.01 -6.03 28.74
CA ARG A 378 12.70 -5.21 29.75
C ARG A 378 12.42 -3.72 29.56
N ILE A 379 12.44 -3.22 28.32
CA ILE A 379 12.12 -1.81 28.02
C ILE A 379 10.64 -1.51 28.27
N ASP A 380 9.72 -2.41 27.88
CA ASP A 380 8.27 -2.24 28.13
C ASP A 380 7.98 -2.23 29.65
N ALA A 381 8.62 -3.13 30.42
CA ALA A 381 8.51 -3.17 31.87
C ALA A 381 9.10 -1.92 32.54
N TRP A 382 10.27 -1.47 32.08
CA TRP A 382 10.88 -0.23 32.53
C TRP A 382 9.94 0.96 32.30
N PHE A 383 9.36 1.08 31.11
CA PHE A 383 8.49 2.19 30.74
C PHE A 383 7.22 2.21 31.60
N ALA A 384 6.55 1.07 31.78
CA ALA A 384 5.39 0.95 32.68
C ALA A 384 5.74 1.37 34.13
N GLY A 385 6.90 0.92 34.63
CA GLY A 385 7.41 1.32 35.94
C GLY A 385 7.76 2.81 36.04
N HIS A 386 8.34 3.38 34.98
CA HIS A 386 8.69 4.80 34.90
C HIS A 386 7.44 5.68 34.94
N GLU A 387 6.41 5.34 34.16
CA GLU A 387 5.14 6.07 34.17
C GLU A 387 4.46 6.01 35.54
N LYS A 388 4.46 4.83 36.19
CA LYS A 388 3.96 4.68 37.57
C LYS A 388 4.70 5.59 38.56
N ARG A 389 6.03 5.68 38.47
CA ARG A 389 6.84 6.59 39.34
C ARG A 389 6.48 8.06 39.14
N ARG A 390 6.04 8.43 37.93
CA ARG A 390 5.54 9.79 37.62
C ARG A 390 4.07 10.00 38.02
N GLY A 391 3.45 9.02 38.68
CA GLY A 391 2.05 9.07 39.11
C GLY A 391 1.06 8.89 37.95
N MET A 392 1.49 8.26 36.87
CA MET A 392 0.69 7.94 35.68
C MET A 392 0.50 6.41 35.58
N GLY A 393 -0.73 5.95 35.35
CA GLY A 393 -1.03 4.52 35.15
C GLY A 393 -0.87 3.62 36.38
N SER A 394 -1.17 2.33 36.20
CA SER A 394 -1.12 1.29 37.24
C SER A 394 0.27 0.66 37.41
N GLY A 395 1.16 0.86 36.41
CA GLY A 395 2.41 0.12 36.21
C GLY A 395 2.22 -1.24 35.55
N GLU A 396 1.04 -1.49 34.98
CA GLU A 396 0.80 -2.67 34.15
C GLU A 396 1.65 -2.60 32.87
N ILE A 397 2.23 -3.74 32.48
CA ILE A 397 3.07 -3.86 31.30
C ILE A 397 2.15 -4.06 30.09
N ILE A 398 1.72 -2.94 29.51
CA ILE A 398 0.95 -2.85 28.27
C ILE A 398 1.76 -2.09 27.23
N PRO A 399 1.45 -2.24 25.92
CA PRO A 399 2.13 -1.50 24.87
C PRO A 399 2.22 0.00 25.19
N PRO A 400 3.37 0.66 24.94
CA PRO A 400 3.64 2.06 25.31
C PRO A 400 2.55 3.03 24.84
N MET A 401 2.00 2.79 23.65
CA MET A 401 0.89 3.59 23.11
C MET A 401 -0.36 3.58 23.99
N PHE A 402 -0.57 2.55 24.81
CA PHE A 402 -1.72 2.39 25.71
C PHE A 402 -1.46 2.86 27.14
N GLN A 403 -0.22 3.23 27.48
CA GLN A 403 0.06 3.84 28.77
C GLN A 403 -0.66 5.20 28.86
N PRO A 404 -1.33 5.54 29.97
CA PRO A 404 -2.07 6.79 30.09
C PRO A 404 -1.14 7.99 30.23
N LEU A 405 -1.56 9.17 29.79
CA LEU A 405 -0.84 10.44 29.95
C LEU A 405 -1.67 11.40 30.79
N ARG A 406 -1.03 12.17 31.67
CA ARG A 406 -1.66 13.27 32.39
C ARG A 406 -1.12 14.62 31.94
N LEU A 407 -2.01 15.52 31.50
CA LEU A 407 -1.72 16.93 31.20
C LEU A 407 -2.53 17.80 32.16
N ARG A 408 -1.86 18.43 33.14
CA ARG A 408 -2.51 19.08 34.28
C ARG A 408 -3.49 18.14 35.01
N GLY A 409 -4.78 18.51 35.08
CA GLY A 409 -5.85 17.68 35.65
C GLY A 409 -6.52 16.74 34.65
N LEU A 410 -6.15 16.77 33.36
CA LEU A 410 -6.72 15.91 32.34
C LEU A 410 -5.91 14.62 32.23
N GLU A 411 -6.59 13.49 32.42
CA GLU A 411 -6.03 12.16 32.18
C GLU A 411 -6.55 11.61 30.84
N LEU A 412 -5.61 11.24 29.98
CA LEU A 412 -5.83 10.53 28.72
C LEU A 412 -5.54 9.05 28.97
N LYS A 413 -6.46 8.17 28.58
CA LYS A 413 -6.31 6.72 28.79
C LYS A 413 -5.15 6.09 28.01
N ASN A 414 -4.65 6.74 26.98
CA ASN A 414 -3.58 6.26 26.11
C ASN A 414 -2.89 7.43 25.39
N ARG A 415 -1.83 7.13 24.61
CA ARG A 415 -0.97 8.10 23.92
C ARG A 415 -1.42 8.47 22.50
N VAL A 416 -2.58 7.99 22.07
CA VAL A 416 -3.07 8.15 20.70
C VAL A 416 -4.06 9.31 20.62
N ALA A 417 -3.74 10.27 19.76
CA ALA A 417 -4.60 11.40 19.45
C ALA A 417 -5.13 11.34 18.00
N VAL A 418 -6.29 11.93 17.75
CA VAL A 418 -6.76 12.26 16.40
C VAL A 418 -6.34 13.70 16.12
N SER A 419 -5.58 13.91 15.04
CA SER A 419 -5.11 15.25 14.65
C SER A 419 -6.28 16.15 14.27
N ALA A 420 -6.17 17.44 14.59
CA ALA A 420 -7.05 18.46 14.03
C ALA A 420 -6.89 18.54 12.51
N MET A 421 -7.99 18.35 11.79
CA MET A 421 -8.08 18.35 10.33
C MET A 421 -9.36 19.07 9.91
N ASP A 422 -9.26 20.00 8.96
CA ASP A 422 -10.46 20.69 8.45
C ASP A 422 -11.35 19.75 7.64
N MET A 423 -12.61 19.64 8.07
CA MET A 423 -13.59 18.75 7.44
C MET A 423 -14.43 19.48 6.38
N TYR A 424 -14.47 20.81 6.43
CA TYR A 424 -15.17 21.67 5.48
C TYR A 424 -16.65 21.30 5.28
N SER A 425 -17.30 20.82 6.34
CA SER A 425 -18.66 20.25 6.31
C SER A 425 -19.68 21.05 7.14
N ALA A 426 -19.28 22.21 7.66
CA ALA A 426 -20.15 23.07 8.46
C ALA A 426 -20.98 24.01 7.57
N ALA A 427 -22.17 24.38 8.03
CA ALA A 427 -23.03 25.33 7.33
C ALA A 427 -23.11 26.63 8.13
N GLY A 428 -22.60 27.74 7.56
CA GLY A 428 -22.58 29.04 8.24
C GLY A 428 -21.75 29.05 9.53
N GLY A 429 -20.81 28.13 9.69
CA GLY A 429 -20.04 27.92 10.92
C GLY A 429 -20.66 26.90 11.89
N THR A 430 -21.88 26.41 11.65
CA THR A 430 -22.52 25.41 12.51
C THR A 430 -22.07 23.99 12.14
N PRO A 431 -21.44 23.23 13.06
CA PRO A 431 -21.16 21.82 12.86
C PRO A 431 -22.42 21.02 12.56
N SER A 432 -22.33 20.10 11.62
CA SER A 432 -23.41 19.21 11.16
C SER A 432 -23.31 17.81 11.77
N ASP A 433 -24.30 16.96 11.50
CA ASP A 433 -24.30 15.54 11.92
C ASP A 433 -23.06 14.78 11.41
N PHE A 434 -22.46 15.22 10.30
CA PHE A 434 -21.17 14.68 9.86
C PHE A 434 -20.11 14.78 10.98
N HIS A 435 -20.01 15.91 11.68
CA HIS A 435 -19.01 16.11 12.72
C HIS A 435 -19.29 15.24 13.93
N LEU A 436 -20.57 15.07 14.29
CA LEU A 436 -20.99 14.17 15.35
C LEU A 436 -20.58 12.73 15.04
N VAL A 437 -20.92 12.22 13.86
CA VAL A 437 -20.57 10.85 13.44
C VAL A 437 -19.05 10.70 13.29
N HIS A 438 -18.37 11.67 12.70
CA HIS A 438 -16.94 11.63 12.45
C HIS A 438 -16.13 11.62 13.75
N LEU A 439 -16.31 12.63 14.60
CA LEU A 439 -15.55 12.76 15.85
C LEU A 439 -16.01 11.71 16.88
N GLY A 440 -17.32 11.46 16.96
CA GLY A 440 -17.89 10.41 17.81
C GLY A 440 -17.37 9.02 17.43
N GLY A 441 -17.28 8.70 16.14
CA GLY A 441 -16.72 7.44 15.66
C GLY A 441 -15.25 7.26 16.03
N LYS A 442 -14.44 8.33 16.02
CA LYS A 442 -13.04 8.24 16.50
C LYS A 442 -12.92 8.11 18.01
N ALA A 443 -13.81 8.76 18.75
CA ALA A 443 -13.87 8.63 20.20
C ALA A 443 -14.23 7.19 20.63
N LEU A 444 -15.27 6.61 20.00
CA LEU A 444 -15.66 5.22 20.18
C LEU A 444 -14.57 4.23 19.72
N GLY A 445 -13.81 4.60 18.69
CA GLY A 445 -12.67 3.83 18.18
C GLY A 445 -11.47 3.72 19.12
N GLY A 446 -11.53 4.30 20.32
CA GLY A 446 -10.53 4.05 21.36
C GLY A 446 -9.42 5.10 21.48
N ALA A 447 -9.49 6.22 20.76
CA ALA A 447 -8.53 7.31 20.91
C ALA A 447 -8.51 7.86 22.36
N GLY A 448 -7.34 8.30 22.82
CA GLY A 448 -7.19 9.00 24.11
C GLY A 448 -7.70 10.43 24.02
N LEU A 449 -7.38 11.12 22.92
CA LEU A 449 -7.78 12.49 22.61
C LEU A 449 -8.31 12.60 21.18
N VAL A 450 -9.45 13.23 21.00
CA VAL A 450 -10.01 13.58 19.70
C VAL A 450 -10.01 15.10 19.54
N MET A 451 -9.27 15.61 18.56
CA MET A 451 -9.28 17.04 18.24
C MET A 451 -10.32 17.36 17.17
N THR A 452 -10.98 18.52 17.30
CA THR A 452 -11.84 19.07 16.25
C THR A 452 -11.05 19.49 15.00
N GLU A 453 -11.74 19.94 13.95
CA GLU A 453 -11.12 20.81 12.95
C GLU A 453 -10.64 22.16 13.52
N MET A 454 -10.00 23.00 12.71
CA MET A 454 -9.78 24.39 13.11
C MET A 454 -11.13 25.10 13.20
N VAL A 455 -11.52 25.46 14.42
CA VAL A 455 -12.76 26.17 14.69
C VAL A 455 -12.49 27.67 14.71
N CYS A 456 -13.19 28.37 13.82
CA CYS A 456 -12.95 29.78 13.54
C CYS A 456 -13.57 30.66 14.63
N VAL A 457 -12.82 31.66 15.08
CA VAL A 457 -13.26 32.59 16.14
C VAL A 457 -14.18 33.72 15.65
N SER A 458 -14.34 33.87 14.34
CA SER A 458 -15.21 34.86 13.70
C SER A 458 -15.66 34.38 12.31
N ALA A 459 -16.65 35.05 11.72
CA ALA A 459 -17.15 34.72 10.39
C ALA A 459 -16.11 35.01 9.30
N GLU A 460 -15.34 36.09 9.46
CA GLU A 460 -14.25 36.53 8.58
C GLU A 460 -12.97 35.70 8.80
N GLY A 461 -12.81 35.12 9.99
CA GLY A 461 -11.71 34.22 10.33
C GLY A 461 -11.80 32.83 9.71
N ARG A 462 -12.83 32.54 8.90
CA ARG A 462 -12.99 31.26 8.21
C ARG A 462 -12.05 31.13 7.01
N ILE A 463 -11.65 29.89 6.72
CA ILE A 463 -10.86 29.57 5.50
C ILE A 463 -11.82 29.52 4.31
N THR A 464 -12.88 28.75 4.46
CA THR A 464 -13.93 28.52 3.45
C THR A 464 -15.31 28.68 4.09
N PRO A 465 -16.38 28.76 3.28
CA PRO A 465 -17.75 28.73 3.80
C PRO A 465 -18.09 27.48 4.63
N GLY A 466 -17.36 26.37 4.41
CA GLY A 466 -17.55 25.08 5.07
C GLY A 466 -16.84 24.92 6.42
N CYS A 467 -16.07 25.90 6.88
CA CYS A 467 -15.38 25.84 8.17
C CYS A 467 -16.34 25.98 9.35
N ALA A 468 -16.12 25.21 10.40
CA ALA A 468 -16.83 25.37 11.66
C ALA A 468 -16.39 26.63 12.42
N GLY A 469 -17.29 27.17 13.24
CA GLY A 469 -17.06 28.40 14.02
C GLY A 469 -17.42 28.26 15.49
N MET A 470 -17.00 29.24 16.30
CA MET A 470 -17.33 29.38 17.72
C MET A 470 -17.56 30.85 18.09
N TYR A 471 -18.56 31.48 17.46
CA TYR A 471 -18.88 32.90 17.63
C TYR A 471 -20.40 33.19 17.62
N ALA A 472 -21.24 32.15 17.59
CA ALA A 472 -22.68 32.28 17.58
C ALA A 472 -23.33 31.23 18.50
N PRO A 473 -24.49 31.54 19.12
CA PRO A 473 -25.17 30.60 20.02
C PRO A 473 -25.56 29.25 19.37
N ALA A 474 -25.80 29.24 18.05
CA ALA A 474 -26.08 28.01 17.32
C ALA A 474 -24.87 27.06 17.28
N HIS A 475 -23.66 27.62 17.23
CA HIS A 475 -22.43 26.84 17.19
C HIS A 475 -22.19 26.17 18.54
N GLU A 476 -22.40 26.90 19.64
CA GLU A 476 -22.29 26.35 21.00
C GLU A 476 -23.24 25.16 21.21
N ARG A 477 -24.50 25.27 20.77
CA ARG A 477 -25.46 24.16 20.87
C ARG A 477 -25.01 22.93 20.07
N ALA A 478 -24.52 23.14 18.85
CA ALA A 478 -24.06 22.05 17.99
C ALA A 478 -22.79 21.38 18.54
N TRP A 479 -21.82 22.17 19.00
CA TRP A 479 -20.61 21.64 19.63
C TRP A 479 -20.89 20.93 20.95
N ARG A 480 -21.77 21.49 21.80
CA ARG A 480 -22.20 20.84 23.04
C ARG A 480 -22.81 19.44 22.76
N ARG A 481 -23.64 19.31 21.72
CA ARG A 481 -24.18 17.99 21.35
C ARG A 481 -23.09 16.97 21.01
N ILE A 482 -21.98 17.41 20.40
CA ILE A 482 -20.85 16.54 20.03
C ILE A 482 -20.02 16.19 21.26
N THR A 483 -19.70 17.16 22.12
CA THR A 483 -18.93 16.92 23.34
C THR A 483 -19.70 16.04 24.32
N ASP A 484 -21.00 16.30 24.53
CA ASP A 484 -21.88 15.48 25.37
C ASP A 484 -21.89 14.03 24.85
N PHE A 485 -22.06 13.82 23.53
CA PHE A 485 -22.00 12.47 22.95
C PHE A 485 -20.66 11.77 23.22
N VAL A 486 -19.53 12.44 23.03
CA VAL A 486 -18.21 11.86 23.26
C VAL A 486 -18.02 11.48 24.73
N HIS A 487 -18.47 12.32 25.66
CA HIS A 487 -18.38 12.07 27.10
C HIS A 487 -19.32 10.98 27.58
N ASP A 488 -20.56 10.95 27.06
CA ASP A 488 -21.58 9.97 27.48
C ASP A 488 -21.33 8.59 26.88
N SER A 489 -20.75 8.53 25.68
CA SER A 489 -20.65 7.29 24.90
C SER A 489 -19.25 6.69 24.86
N SER A 490 -18.22 7.39 25.35
CA SER A 490 -16.84 6.92 25.28
C SER A 490 -15.99 7.40 26.46
N THR A 491 -14.80 6.82 26.59
CA THR A 491 -13.79 7.28 27.55
C THR A 491 -12.76 8.24 26.93
N ALA A 492 -12.96 8.66 25.67
CA ALA A 492 -12.05 9.58 25.00
C ALA A 492 -12.26 11.01 25.52
N ARG A 493 -11.21 11.83 25.44
CA ARG A 493 -11.30 13.28 25.69
C ARG A 493 -11.43 14.02 24.39
N ILE A 494 -12.07 15.20 24.41
CA ILE A 494 -12.27 16.02 23.22
C ILE A 494 -11.66 17.41 23.40
N GLY A 495 -10.81 17.78 22.44
CA GLY A 495 -10.13 19.07 22.40
C GLY A 495 -10.61 19.95 21.25
N LEU A 496 -10.68 21.26 21.49
CA LEU A 496 -11.05 22.27 20.49
C LEU A 496 -9.81 23.01 20.00
N GLN A 497 -9.55 22.99 18.69
CA GLN A 497 -8.52 23.85 18.08
C GLN A 497 -9.15 25.17 17.63
N LEU A 498 -8.72 26.31 18.18
CA LEU A 498 -9.18 27.63 17.78
C LEU A 498 -8.19 28.30 16.82
N GLY A 499 -8.71 28.90 15.76
CA GLY A 499 -7.89 29.59 14.76
C GLY A 499 -8.59 30.72 14.02
N HIS A 500 -7.80 31.41 13.21
CA HIS A 500 -8.23 32.48 12.32
C HIS A 500 -7.43 32.40 11.02
N SER A 501 -8.11 32.28 9.88
CA SER A 501 -7.49 32.00 8.57
C SER A 501 -6.52 33.08 8.09
N GLY A 502 -6.76 34.35 8.44
CA GLY A 502 -5.92 35.48 8.03
C GLY A 502 -5.85 35.58 6.50
N ARG A 503 -4.64 35.70 5.95
CA ARG A 503 -4.40 35.81 4.50
C ARG A 503 -4.78 34.58 3.67
N LYS A 504 -5.09 33.46 4.32
CA LYS A 504 -5.56 32.21 3.67
C LYS A 504 -7.09 32.07 3.71
N GLY A 505 -7.80 33.07 4.23
CA GLY A 505 -9.26 33.09 4.28
C GLY A 505 -9.94 33.33 2.95
N SER A 506 -11.28 33.20 2.93
CA SER A 506 -12.12 33.58 1.79
C SER A 506 -11.79 32.78 0.53
N THR A 507 -11.68 31.46 0.69
CA THR A 507 -11.34 30.50 -0.38
C THR A 507 -12.43 29.46 -0.60
N ARG A 508 -12.39 28.82 -1.76
CA ARG A 508 -13.30 27.71 -2.13
C ARG A 508 -13.05 26.48 -1.26
N LEU A 509 -14.03 25.59 -1.23
CA LEU A 509 -13.83 24.24 -0.68
C LEU A 509 -12.71 23.55 -1.46
N MET A 510 -11.91 22.74 -0.79
CA MET A 510 -10.67 22.19 -1.39
C MET A 510 -10.92 21.39 -2.68
N TRP A 511 -12.07 20.72 -2.79
CA TRP A 511 -12.49 19.95 -3.97
C TRP A 511 -13.08 20.80 -5.11
N GLU A 512 -13.33 22.09 -4.87
CA GLU A 512 -13.76 23.09 -5.86
C GLU A 512 -12.59 23.95 -6.36
N GLY A 513 -11.46 23.93 -5.65
CA GLY A 513 -10.24 24.65 -5.99
C GLY A 513 -9.44 25.03 -4.75
N ILE A 514 -8.49 24.19 -4.35
CA ILE A 514 -7.63 24.43 -3.18
C ILE A 514 -6.87 25.76 -3.26
N ASP A 515 -6.96 26.54 -2.17
CA ASP A 515 -6.41 27.90 -2.01
C ASP A 515 -6.86 28.92 -3.07
N GLN A 516 -7.92 28.63 -3.83
CA GLN A 516 -8.47 29.59 -4.79
C GLN A 516 -9.51 30.49 -4.11
N PRO A 517 -9.55 31.79 -4.43
CA PRO A 517 -10.59 32.68 -3.90
C PRO A 517 -11.97 32.23 -4.36
N LEU A 518 -13.00 32.61 -3.59
CA LEU A 518 -14.39 32.39 -3.99
C LEU A 518 -14.66 33.09 -5.32
N ALA A 519 -15.55 32.52 -6.14
CA ALA A 519 -15.94 33.17 -7.39
C ALA A 519 -16.70 34.49 -7.13
N GLU A 520 -17.58 34.47 -6.12
CA GLU A 520 -18.40 35.60 -5.68
C GLU A 520 -18.51 35.57 -4.14
N GLY A 521 -18.83 36.71 -3.52
CA GLY A 521 -19.08 36.78 -2.07
C GLY A 521 -17.81 36.66 -1.19
N ASN A 522 -16.64 37.02 -1.72
CA ASN A 522 -15.42 37.10 -0.91
C ASN A 522 -15.59 38.13 0.21
N TRP A 523 -15.30 37.72 1.46
CA TRP A 523 -15.06 38.65 2.56
C TRP A 523 -13.60 39.11 2.57
N GLU A 524 -13.37 40.28 3.17
CA GLU A 524 -12.04 40.89 3.31
C GLU A 524 -11.16 40.05 4.24
N VAL A 525 -9.90 39.84 3.83
CA VAL A 525 -8.90 39.08 4.61
C VAL A 525 -7.86 40.02 5.24
N CYS A 526 -7.33 39.63 6.40
CA CYS A 526 -6.38 40.43 7.18
C CYS A 526 -5.10 39.66 7.51
N ALA A 527 -4.01 40.39 7.77
CA ALA A 527 -2.69 39.84 8.05
C ALA A 527 -1.79 40.84 8.80
N PRO A 528 -0.63 40.41 9.34
CA PRO A 528 0.38 41.35 9.84
C PRO A 528 0.97 42.26 8.77
N SER A 529 0.93 41.86 7.50
CA SER A 529 1.47 42.64 6.37
C SER A 529 0.66 42.35 5.10
N PRO A 530 0.62 43.26 4.12
CA PRO A 530 -0.23 43.14 2.93
C PRO A 530 0.39 42.19 1.88
N LEU A 531 0.59 40.92 2.26
CA LEU A 531 1.22 39.90 1.44
C LEU A 531 0.22 38.77 1.13
N PRO A 532 -0.23 38.61 -0.12
CA PRO A 532 -1.16 37.54 -0.50
C PRO A 532 -0.52 36.16 -0.32
N TYR A 533 -1.33 35.13 -0.04
CA TYR A 533 -0.83 33.74 0.04
C TYR A 533 -0.19 33.30 -1.28
N ARG A 534 -0.94 33.34 -2.39
CA ARG A 534 -0.41 33.15 -3.75
C ARG A 534 -0.44 34.47 -4.51
N ARG A 535 0.73 34.91 -5.02
CA ARG A 535 0.84 36.14 -5.81
C ARG A 535 -0.02 36.06 -7.08
N GLY A 536 -0.80 37.10 -7.34
CA GLY A 536 -1.67 37.19 -8.52
C GLY A 536 -2.91 36.30 -8.49
N VAL A 537 -3.12 35.51 -7.42
CA VAL A 537 -4.26 34.58 -7.29
C VAL A 537 -5.06 34.88 -6.02
N SER A 538 -4.41 34.92 -4.86
CA SER A 538 -5.09 35.20 -3.59
C SER A 538 -5.34 36.70 -3.40
N GLN A 539 -6.37 37.02 -2.60
CA GLN A 539 -6.62 38.40 -2.17
C GLN A 539 -5.41 38.98 -1.44
N VAL A 540 -5.12 40.26 -1.67
CA VAL A 540 -4.11 40.99 -0.89
C VAL A 540 -4.75 41.32 0.46
N PRO A 541 -4.24 40.81 1.58
CA PRO A 541 -4.82 41.09 2.87
C PRO A 541 -4.56 42.52 3.29
N ARG A 542 -5.48 43.08 4.06
CA ARG A 542 -5.22 44.34 4.74
C ARG A 542 -4.29 44.12 5.93
N GLU A 543 -3.36 45.05 6.12
CA GLU A 543 -2.51 45.08 7.30
C GLU A 543 -3.34 45.45 8.54
N LEU A 544 -3.21 44.66 9.60
CA LEU A 544 -3.93 44.87 10.86
C LEU A 544 -3.43 46.10 11.63
N THR A 545 -4.38 46.88 12.14
CA THR A 545 -4.13 47.93 13.13
C THR A 545 -4.15 47.36 14.56
N LEU A 546 -3.60 48.10 15.53
CA LEU A 546 -3.62 47.68 16.94
C LEU A 546 -5.04 47.46 17.49
N THR A 547 -6.01 48.28 17.05
CA THR A 547 -7.41 48.14 17.45
C THR A 547 -8.02 46.83 16.96
N GLU A 548 -7.68 46.41 15.74
CA GLU A 548 -8.21 45.16 15.16
C GLU A 548 -7.51 43.93 15.72
N MET A 549 -6.23 44.05 16.05
CA MET A 549 -5.51 43.04 16.84
C MET A 549 -6.19 42.84 18.21
N GLU A 550 -6.58 43.92 18.88
CA GLU A 550 -7.34 43.84 20.13
C GLU A 550 -8.72 43.17 19.92
N GLN A 551 -9.44 43.51 18.85
CA GLN A 551 -10.73 42.89 18.52
C GLN A 551 -10.60 41.38 18.26
N ILE A 552 -9.62 40.95 17.47
CA ILE A 552 -9.39 39.52 17.18
C ILE A 552 -8.98 38.79 18.46
N LYS A 553 -8.14 39.38 19.32
CA LYS A 553 -7.83 38.82 20.64
C LYS A 553 -9.09 38.62 21.50
N GLN A 554 -10.02 39.57 21.48
CA GLN A 554 -11.31 39.44 22.16
C GLN A 554 -12.19 38.33 21.56
N GLN A 555 -12.14 38.11 20.23
CA GLN A 555 -12.83 36.99 19.57
C GLN A 555 -12.27 35.64 20.03
N PHE A 556 -10.95 35.47 20.11
CA PHE A 556 -10.32 34.27 20.68
C PHE A 556 -10.73 34.04 22.14
N THR A 557 -10.78 35.11 22.93
CA THR A 557 -11.23 35.07 24.34
C THR A 557 -12.70 34.65 24.44
N ALA A 558 -13.58 35.23 23.63
CA ALA A 558 -15.00 34.88 23.62
C ALA A 558 -15.23 33.42 23.19
N ALA A 559 -14.54 32.96 22.15
CA ALA A 559 -14.60 31.58 21.69
C ALA A 559 -14.06 30.58 22.73
N THR A 560 -13.03 30.95 23.49
CA THR A 560 -12.50 30.15 24.61
C THR A 560 -13.52 30.02 25.75
N ALA A 561 -14.21 31.11 26.10
CA ALA A 561 -15.29 31.06 27.08
C ALA A 561 -16.48 30.18 26.60
N ALA A 562 -16.80 30.24 25.30
CA ALA A 562 -17.80 29.38 24.68
C ALA A 562 -17.39 27.90 24.70
N ALA A 563 -16.11 27.60 24.41
CA ALA A 563 -15.56 26.25 24.51
C ALA A 563 -15.73 25.66 25.91
N GLN A 564 -15.49 26.46 26.95
CA GLN A 564 -15.69 26.03 28.33
C GLN A 564 -17.15 25.68 28.61
N ARG A 565 -18.09 26.52 28.13
CA ARG A 565 -19.54 26.23 28.25
C ARG A 565 -19.97 25.00 27.46
N CYS A 566 -19.29 24.68 26.35
CA CYS A 566 -19.55 23.47 25.56
C CYS A 566 -18.95 22.21 26.19
N GLY A 567 -18.15 22.31 27.25
CA GLY A 567 -17.63 21.14 27.97
C GLY A 567 -16.31 20.59 27.45
N PHE A 568 -15.64 21.20 26.46
CA PHE A 568 -14.35 20.71 25.96
C PHE A 568 -13.31 20.47 27.07
N ASP A 569 -12.51 19.42 26.94
CA ASP A 569 -11.52 19.00 27.94
C ASP A 569 -10.19 19.75 27.79
N LEU A 570 -9.88 20.14 26.57
CA LEU A 570 -8.63 20.77 26.16
C LEU A 570 -8.93 21.86 25.12
N ILE A 571 -8.13 22.93 25.12
CA ILE A 571 -8.15 23.92 24.05
C ILE A 571 -6.76 24.06 23.43
N GLU A 572 -6.70 24.19 22.12
CA GLU A 572 -5.47 24.38 21.37
C GLU A 572 -5.51 25.69 20.60
N LEU A 573 -4.45 26.50 20.75
CA LEU A 573 -4.27 27.69 19.93
C LEU A 573 -3.56 27.34 18.63
N HIS A 574 -4.17 27.67 17.49
CA HIS A 574 -3.57 27.40 16.19
C HIS A 574 -2.62 28.53 15.73
N CYS A 575 -1.31 28.28 15.87
CA CYS A 575 -0.21 29.15 15.46
C CYS A 575 0.60 28.56 14.28
N ALA A 576 -0.03 27.77 13.41
CA ALA A 576 0.63 27.05 12.32
C ALA A 576 0.00 27.31 10.94
N HIS A 577 0.61 26.73 9.90
CA HIS A 577 0.10 26.63 8.53
C HIS A 577 -0.18 27.95 7.80
N GLY A 578 0.52 29.03 8.16
CA GLY A 578 0.36 30.32 7.50
C GLY A 578 -0.96 31.03 7.79
N TYR A 579 -1.77 30.52 8.74
CA TYR A 579 -2.92 31.23 9.28
C TYR A 579 -2.49 32.47 10.07
N LEU A 580 -3.44 33.23 10.61
CA LEU A 580 -3.17 34.58 11.11
C LEU A 580 -2.00 34.64 12.10
N LEU A 581 -2.02 33.83 13.17
CA LEU A 581 -0.98 33.87 14.19
C LEU A 581 0.36 33.31 13.66
N SER A 582 0.33 32.26 12.84
CA SER A 582 1.51 31.76 12.12
C SER A 582 2.12 32.82 11.22
N SER A 583 1.28 33.63 10.56
CA SER A 583 1.73 34.73 9.70
C SER A 583 2.46 35.82 10.48
N PHE A 584 2.12 36.06 11.75
CA PHE A 584 2.90 36.94 12.63
C PHE A 584 4.25 36.34 12.97
N ILE A 585 4.29 35.02 13.24
CA ILE A 585 5.51 34.31 13.62
C ILE A 585 6.50 34.26 12.48
N SER A 586 6.12 33.96 11.24
CA SER A 586 7.07 33.79 10.13
C SER A 586 7.64 35.12 9.61
N PRO A 587 8.96 35.20 9.32
CA PRO A 587 9.58 36.42 8.79
C PRO A 587 9.25 36.62 7.30
N LEU A 588 8.79 35.56 6.61
CA LEU A 588 8.39 35.62 5.21
C LEU A 588 7.07 36.36 5.03
N THR A 589 6.22 36.36 6.07
CA THR A 589 4.86 36.90 6.04
C THR A 589 4.66 38.13 6.93
N ASN A 590 5.53 38.38 7.90
CA ASN A 590 5.47 39.55 8.76
C ASN A 590 6.62 40.53 8.46
N ARG A 591 6.28 41.65 7.82
CA ARG A 591 7.20 42.75 7.47
C ARG A 591 6.94 44.02 8.27
N ARG A 592 6.21 43.92 9.39
CA ARG A 592 5.94 45.07 10.25
C ARG A 592 7.23 45.67 10.79
N THR A 593 7.24 46.99 10.91
CA THR A 593 8.34 47.77 11.48
C THR A 593 8.06 48.26 12.90
N ASP A 594 6.85 48.02 13.40
CA ASP A 594 6.48 48.27 14.79
C ASP A 594 6.93 47.14 15.73
N GLY A 595 6.49 47.18 16.99
CA GLY A 595 6.86 46.19 18.01
C GLY A 595 6.38 44.76 17.77
N TYR A 596 5.64 44.50 16.68
CA TYR A 596 5.08 43.20 16.32
C TYR A 596 5.77 42.54 15.12
N GLY A 597 6.87 43.12 14.61
CA GLY A 597 7.69 42.57 13.53
C GLY A 597 9.18 42.48 13.87
N GLY A 598 10.01 42.25 12.86
CA GLY A 598 11.46 42.17 13.01
C GLY A 598 11.94 40.89 13.72
N SER A 599 12.46 41.03 14.94
CA SER A 599 13.04 39.90 15.69
C SER A 599 11.99 38.81 15.99
N LEU A 600 12.44 37.59 16.28
CA LEU A 600 11.53 36.50 16.67
C LEU A 600 10.66 36.90 17.88
N ALA A 601 11.24 37.61 18.86
CA ALA A 601 10.52 38.12 20.02
C ALA A 601 9.43 39.15 19.66
N GLY A 602 9.69 40.06 18.71
CA GLY A 602 8.68 40.99 18.20
C GLY A 602 7.55 40.26 17.48
N ARG A 603 7.90 39.33 16.60
CA ARG A 603 6.96 38.48 15.83
C ARG A 603 6.09 37.58 16.71
N LEU A 604 6.61 37.07 17.83
CA LEU A 604 5.87 36.25 18.79
C LEU A 604 4.96 37.04 19.73
N ARG A 605 5.14 38.36 19.84
CA ARG A 605 4.43 39.18 20.83
C ARG A 605 2.91 39.04 20.74
N TYR A 606 2.34 39.20 19.54
CA TYR A 606 0.89 39.12 19.38
C TYR A 606 0.33 37.69 19.60
N PRO A 607 0.91 36.63 19.03
CA PRO A 607 0.54 35.25 19.39
C PRO A 607 0.57 34.98 20.91
N LEU A 608 1.56 35.49 21.64
CA LEU A 608 1.66 35.34 23.09
C LEU A 608 0.62 36.17 23.85
N GLU A 609 0.30 37.38 23.39
CA GLU A 609 -0.81 38.20 23.95
C GLU A 609 -2.16 37.49 23.81
N VAL A 610 -2.42 36.88 22.65
CA VAL A 610 -3.63 36.08 22.41
C VAL A 610 -3.66 34.84 23.31
N PHE A 611 -2.55 34.10 23.38
CA PHE A 611 -2.43 32.94 24.25
C PHE A 611 -2.68 33.30 25.72
N ALA A 612 -2.04 34.36 26.22
CA ALA A 612 -2.21 34.82 27.60
C ALA A 612 -3.67 35.22 27.91
N ALA A 613 -4.34 35.89 26.98
CA ALA A 613 -5.75 36.25 27.13
C ALA A 613 -6.68 35.03 27.21
N MET A 614 -6.46 34.02 26.36
CA MET A 614 -7.18 32.75 26.42
C MET A 614 -6.86 31.99 27.72
N ARG A 615 -5.59 31.91 28.11
CA ARG A 615 -5.14 31.20 29.30
C ARG A 615 -5.71 31.78 30.59
N ALA A 616 -5.92 33.11 30.65
CA ALA A 616 -6.48 33.82 31.79
C ALA A 616 -7.93 33.44 32.09
N ILE A 617 -8.70 33.02 31.09
CA ILE A 617 -10.11 32.62 31.26
C ILE A 617 -10.32 31.10 31.22
N TRP A 618 -9.42 30.35 30.56
CA TRP A 618 -9.50 28.89 30.53
C TRP A 618 -9.20 28.31 31.92
N PRO A 619 -9.96 27.33 32.44
CA PRO A 619 -9.75 26.79 33.79
C PRO A 619 -8.31 26.30 34.02
N ALA A 620 -7.69 26.71 35.12
CA ALA A 620 -6.28 26.41 35.42
C ALA A 620 -5.96 24.91 35.53
N ALA A 621 -6.95 24.09 35.86
CA ALA A 621 -6.83 22.63 35.91
C ALA A 621 -6.91 21.95 34.52
N LYS A 622 -7.48 22.62 33.51
CA LYS A 622 -7.61 22.08 32.15
C LYS A 622 -6.39 22.47 31.29
N PRO A 623 -5.86 21.52 30.50
CA PRO A 623 -4.71 21.77 29.66
C PRO A 623 -5.04 22.74 28.52
N MET A 624 -4.02 23.48 28.10
CA MET A 624 -4.02 24.33 26.92
C MET A 624 -2.76 24.07 26.09
N THR A 625 -2.93 23.73 24.81
CA THR A 625 -1.82 23.41 23.90
C THR A 625 -1.67 24.47 22.81
N VAL A 626 -0.55 24.43 22.09
CA VAL A 626 -0.31 25.30 20.94
C VAL A 626 0.17 24.46 19.77
N ARG A 627 -0.45 24.65 18.60
CA ARG A 627 0.03 24.06 17.35
C ARG A 627 0.90 25.03 16.59
N ILE A 628 2.13 24.64 16.27
CA ILE A 628 3.11 25.50 15.57
C ILE A 628 3.57 24.88 14.25
N SER A 629 4.01 25.71 13.29
CA SER A 629 4.82 25.26 12.17
C SER A 629 6.29 25.33 12.58
N ALA A 630 6.93 24.19 12.81
CA ALA A 630 8.32 24.12 13.26
C ALA A 630 9.34 24.51 12.18
N THR A 631 8.92 24.55 10.92
CA THR A 631 9.72 25.07 9.81
C THR A 631 8.78 25.59 8.73
N ASP A 632 9.20 26.64 8.03
CA ASP A 632 8.49 27.18 6.87
C ASP A 632 8.88 26.46 5.57
N TRP A 633 9.87 25.56 5.61
CA TRP A 633 10.41 24.85 4.44
C TRP A 633 10.81 25.76 3.27
N SER A 634 11.22 27.00 3.58
CA SER A 634 11.58 28.01 2.59
C SER A 634 12.74 28.86 3.11
N ASP A 635 13.58 29.33 2.19
CA ASP A 635 14.76 30.12 2.53
C ASP A 635 14.38 31.43 3.22
N GLY A 636 15.07 31.71 4.33
CA GLY A 636 14.81 32.89 5.17
C GLY A 636 13.60 32.75 6.09
N GLY A 637 12.87 31.63 6.08
CA GLY A 637 11.77 31.33 7.01
C GLY A 637 12.20 30.76 8.36
N ILE A 638 11.22 30.37 9.16
CA ILE A 638 11.41 29.65 10.44
C ILE A 638 12.13 28.33 10.18
N ARG A 639 13.11 28.01 11.04
CA ARG A 639 13.86 26.74 11.06
C ARG A 639 13.60 25.96 12.34
N GLY A 640 14.03 24.70 12.38
CA GLY A 640 13.84 23.83 13.55
C GLY A 640 14.42 24.40 14.85
N GLU A 641 15.55 25.11 14.78
CA GLU A 641 16.17 25.79 15.95
C GLU A 641 15.24 26.92 16.48
N ASP A 642 14.59 27.68 15.60
CA ASP A 642 13.61 28.70 16.00
C ASP A 642 12.38 28.07 16.67
N ALA A 643 11.96 26.88 16.22
CA ALA A 643 10.81 26.17 16.78
C ALA A 643 10.99 25.84 18.26
N VAL A 644 12.21 25.53 18.69
CA VAL A 644 12.54 25.30 20.11
C VAL A 644 12.36 26.59 20.92
N GLU A 645 12.82 27.73 20.41
CA GLU A 645 12.63 29.03 21.08
C GLU A 645 11.15 29.46 21.12
N ILE A 646 10.41 29.22 20.04
CA ILE A 646 8.96 29.45 19.99
C ILE A 646 8.26 28.60 21.04
N ALA A 647 8.62 27.31 21.14
CA ALA A 647 8.06 26.39 22.13
C ALA A 647 8.40 26.84 23.57
N ARG A 648 9.64 27.27 23.84
CA ARG A 648 10.02 27.84 25.16
C ARG A 648 9.19 29.07 25.52
N ALA A 649 8.94 29.95 24.57
CA ALA A 649 8.12 31.14 24.80
C ALA A 649 6.67 30.78 25.17
N PHE A 650 6.05 29.83 24.47
CA PHE A 650 4.71 29.36 24.81
C PHE A 650 4.67 28.55 26.12
N ALA A 651 5.70 27.73 26.39
CA ALA A 651 5.83 27.02 27.66
C ALA A 651 5.89 28.01 28.83
N ALA A 652 6.70 29.06 28.73
CA ALA A 652 6.79 30.12 29.72
C ALA A 652 5.47 30.90 29.89
N ALA A 653 4.67 31.02 28.83
CA ALA A 653 3.34 31.62 28.88
C ALA A 653 2.26 30.69 29.48
N GLY A 654 2.57 29.41 29.70
CA GLY A 654 1.69 28.43 30.34
C GLY A 654 1.06 27.39 29.40
N ALA A 655 1.64 27.14 28.22
CA ALA A 655 1.28 26.01 27.38
C ALA A 655 1.69 24.69 28.04
N ASP A 656 0.83 23.68 27.92
CA ASP A 656 1.03 22.36 28.54
C ASP A 656 1.63 21.33 27.57
N ALA A 657 1.42 21.53 26.27
CA ALA A 657 2.07 20.76 25.21
C ALA A 657 2.14 21.55 23.90
N ILE A 658 3.05 21.14 23.00
CA ILE A 658 3.19 21.67 21.64
C ILE A 658 2.80 20.59 20.61
N ASP A 659 1.75 20.85 19.83
CA ASP A 659 1.46 20.10 18.59
C ASP A 659 2.41 20.59 17.50
N THR A 660 3.31 19.69 17.10
CA THR A 660 4.43 20.06 16.23
C THR A 660 4.10 19.72 14.79
N SER A 661 3.59 20.72 14.06
CA SER A 661 3.37 20.63 12.62
C SER A 661 4.51 21.28 11.81
N THR A 662 4.43 21.28 10.47
CA THR A 662 5.38 22.01 9.61
C THR A 662 4.70 22.62 8.38
N GLY A 663 5.31 23.65 7.81
CA GLY A 663 4.97 24.19 6.49
C GLY A 663 3.63 24.91 6.38
N GLN A 664 3.14 24.98 5.15
CA GLN A 664 1.99 25.69 4.60
C GLN A 664 1.98 27.21 4.83
N VAL A 665 3.13 27.76 5.20
CA VAL A 665 3.27 29.19 5.51
C VAL A 665 3.36 30.01 4.23
N VAL A 666 4.09 29.51 3.23
CA VAL A 666 4.21 30.07 1.87
C VAL A 666 3.99 28.96 0.84
N PRO A 667 3.47 29.26 -0.36
CA PRO A 667 3.22 28.23 -1.37
C PRO A 667 4.49 27.70 -2.06
N GLU A 668 5.61 28.42 -1.98
CA GLU A 668 6.90 28.02 -2.57
C GLU A 668 7.74 27.08 -1.67
N GLU A 669 7.14 26.55 -0.60
CA GLU A 669 7.81 25.66 0.33
C GLU A 669 8.28 24.33 -0.30
N GLN A 670 9.37 23.77 0.22
CA GLN A 670 9.94 22.50 -0.22
C GLN A 670 10.06 21.51 0.96
N PRO A 671 8.95 20.90 1.40
CA PRO A 671 8.96 19.95 2.50
C PRO A 671 9.70 18.65 2.16
N ALA A 672 10.56 18.21 3.08
CA ALA A 672 11.24 16.91 2.99
C ALA A 672 10.34 15.79 3.53
N PHE A 673 9.36 15.34 2.75
CA PHE A 673 8.45 14.26 3.14
C PHE A 673 9.15 12.91 3.34
N GLY A 674 8.68 12.14 4.33
CA GLY A 674 9.15 10.80 4.67
C GLY A 674 8.40 10.21 5.87
N ARG A 675 8.74 8.97 6.27
CA ARG A 675 8.20 8.31 7.49
C ARG A 675 8.44 9.21 8.71
N SER A 676 7.36 9.59 9.39
CA SER A 676 7.39 10.41 10.61
C SER A 676 8.23 11.68 10.45
N TYR A 677 8.16 12.34 9.29
CA TYR A 677 9.10 13.41 8.91
C TYR A 677 9.06 14.65 9.83
N GLN A 678 7.98 14.85 10.57
CA GLN A 678 7.86 15.96 11.52
C GLN A 678 8.25 15.59 12.96
N THR A 679 8.31 14.30 13.28
CA THR A 679 8.76 13.81 14.58
C THR A 679 10.12 14.37 15.04
N PRO A 680 11.16 14.53 14.19
CA PRO A 680 12.41 15.13 14.67
C PRO A 680 12.27 16.56 15.22
N PHE A 681 11.26 17.33 14.79
CA PHE A 681 10.97 18.63 15.40
C PHE A 681 10.29 18.49 16.77
N ALA A 682 9.35 17.55 16.89
CA ALA A 682 8.70 17.24 18.18
C ALA A 682 9.72 16.72 19.21
N ASP A 683 10.68 15.94 18.73
CA ASP A 683 11.80 15.39 19.50
C ASP A 683 12.73 16.49 20.01
N ALA A 684 13.18 17.39 19.12
CA ALA A 684 13.99 18.55 19.49
C ALA A 684 13.27 19.45 20.50
N ILE A 685 11.99 19.78 20.27
CA ILE A 685 11.20 20.61 21.20
C ILE A 685 11.08 19.92 22.56
N ARG A 686 10.72 18.63 22.60
CA ARG A 686 10.56 17.89 23.84
C ARG A 686 11.83 17.89 24.67
N ASN A 687 12.95 17.53 24.04
CA ASN A 687 14.20 17.32 24.75
C ASN A 687 15.00 18.62 25.00
N GLN A 688 14.82 19.67 24.19
CA GLN A 688 15.53 20.95 24.39
C GLN A 688 14.71 22.05 25.08
N ALA A 689 13.39 22.07 24.92
CA ALA A 689 12.50 23.03 25.59
C ALA A 689 11.87 22.46 26.88
N GLY A 690 11.89 21.14 27.07
CA GLY A 690 11.38 20.49 28.29
C GLY A 690 9.86 20.56 28.43
N ILE A 691 9.13 20.65 27.32
CA ILE A 691 7.66 20.67 27.27
C ILE A 691 7.14 19.42 26.56
N ALA A 692 5.97 18.92 26.97
CA ALA A 692 5.36 17.77 26.32
C ALA A 692 5.05 18.07 24.83
N THR A 693 5.17 17.07 23.96
CA THR A 693 4.91 17.26 22.52
C THR A 693 3.94 16.24 21.95
N ILE A 694 3.17 16.70 20.96
CA ILE A 694 2.31 15.87 20.11
C ILE A 694 3.01 15.77 18.75
N ALA A 695 3.46 14.57 18.40
CA ALA A 695 4.06 14.30 17.10
C ALA A 695 2.97 14.01 16.06
N VAL A 696 3.12 14.62 14.89
CA VAL A 696 2.27 14.40 13.71
C VAL A 696 3.14 14.14 12.48
N GLY A 697 2.55 14.10 11.28
CA GLY A 697 3.32 14.11 10.04
C GLY A 697 3.82 12.72 9.63
N VAL A 698 2.90 11.91 9.09
CA VAL A 698 3.19 10.58 8.50
C VAL A 698 3.59 9.55 9.58
N ILE A 699 2.88 9.54 10.71
CA ILE A 699 2.88 8.43 11.66
C ILE A 699 1.80 7.45 11.19
N SER A 700 2.19 6.24 10.79
CA SER A 700 1.39 5.34 9.96
C SER A 700 0.99 4.04 10.63
N SER A 701 1.73 3.59 11.65
CA SER A 701 1.47 2.33 12.35
C SER A 701 1.46 2.50 13.86
N TYR A 702 0.93 1.50 14.58
CA TYR A 702 1.04 1.44 16.03
C TYR A 702 2.51 1.25 16.48
N ASP A 703 3.32 0.56 15.68
CA ASP A 703 4.76 0.42 15.88
C ASP A 703 5.50 1.78 15.82
N ASP A 704 5.10 2.67 14.89
CA ASP A 704 5.61 4.05 14.87
C ASP A 704 5.33 4.74 16.21
N VAL A 705 4.10 4.60 16.73
CA VAL A 705 3.70 5.21 18.01
C VAL A 705 4.52 4.65 19.15
N ASN A 706 4.60 3.32 19.30
CA ASN A 706 5.37 2.68 20.37
C ASN A 706 6.84 3.09 20.32
N SER A 707 7.44 3.08 19.12
CA SER A 707 8.84 3.47 18.91
C SER A 707 9.10 4.93 19.26
N ILE A 708 8.20 5.85 18.86
CA ILE A 708 8.34 7.29 19.13
C ILE A 708 8.23 7.58 20.63
N ILE A 709 7.24 6.97 21.30
CA ILE A 709 6.98 7.17 22.73
C ILE A 709 8.14 6.58 23.57
N LEU A 710 8.53 5.33 23.33
CA LEU A 710 9.62 4.68 24.09
C LEU A 710 10.94 5.40 23.93
N ALA A 711 11.29 5.84 22.71
CA ALA A 711 12.52 6.59 22.46
C ALA A 711 12.53 7.99 23.10
N GLY A 712 11.39 8.46 23.64
CA GLY A 712 11.26 9.78 24.24
C GLY A 712 11.29 10.90 23.20
N ARG A 713 10.77 10.65 22.00
CA ARG A 713 10.70 11.64 20.91
C ARG A 713 9.41 12.45 20.93
N ALA A 714 8.36 11.93 21.57
CA ALA A 714 7.10 12.64 21.82
C ALA A 714 6.38 12.03 23.02
N ASP A 715 5.34 12.71 23.51
CA ASP A 715 4.48 12.22 24.60
C ASP A 715 3.10 11.80 24.10
N LEU A 716 2.69 12.29 22.92
CA LEU A 716 1.48 11.88 22.18
C LEU A 716 1.80 11.72 20.70
N CYS A 717 1.09 10.82 20.02
CA CYS A 717 1.15 10.70 18.56
C CYS A 717 -0.23 10.86 17.95
N ALA A 718 -0.35 11.73 16.95
CA ALA A 718 -1.59 11.91 16.22
C ALA A 718 -1.61 11.04 14.95
N LEU A 719 -2.65 10.20 14.82
CA LEU A 719 -2.84 9.32 13.67
C LEU A 719 -3.84 9.90 12.66
N GLY A 720 -3.68 9.54 11.36
CA GLY A 720 -4.53 9.98 10.25
C GLY A 720 -4.87 8.85 9.25
N ARG A 721 -5.86 9.09 8.37
CA ARG A 721 -6.55 8.14 7.45
C ARG A 721 -5.70 7.55 6.29
N GLU A 722 -4.36 7.63 6.31
CA GLU A 722 -3.54 7.72 5.08
C GLU A 722 -3.03 6.43 4.41
N ALA A 723 -3.37 5.22 4.86
CA ALA A 723 -2.81 3.99 4.28
C ALA A 723 -3.19 3.78 2.79
N ALA A 724 -4.49 3.82 2.45
CA ALA A 724 -4.96 3.61 1.08
C ALA A 724 -4.51 4.71 0.10
N ARG A 725 -4.51 5.98 0.55
CA ARG A 725 -4.05 7.12 -0.26
C ARG A 725 -2.57 7.03 -0.60
N ARG A 726 -1.76 6.41 0.26
CA ARG A 726 -0.30 6.34 0.07
C ARG A 726 0.14 5.07 -0.65
N ALA A 727 -0.54 3.95 -0.46
CA ALA A 727 -0.24 2.71 -1.16
C ALA A 727 -0.73 2.74 -2.62
N LEU A 728 -1.94 3.26 -2.88
CA LEU A 728 -2.56 3.24 -4.22
C LEU A 728 -2.77 4.63 -4.84
N GLY A 729 -2.48 5.72 -4.13
CA GLY A 729 -2.83 7.08 -4.58
C GLY A 729 -4.32 7.41 -4.41
N GLU A 730 -5.12 6.50 -3.88
CA GLU A 730 -6.59 6.59 -3.82
C GLU A 730 -7.07 6.80 -2.38
N ARG A 731 -7.77 7.92 -2.12
CA ARG A 731 -8.43 8.15 -0.82
C ARG A 731 -9.82 7.50 -0.86
N PRO A 732 -10.16 6.57 0.05
CA PRO A 732 -11.50 6.03 0.10
C PRO A 732 -12.54 7.14 0.30
N TYR A 733 -13.59 7.17 -0.52
CA TYR A 733 -14.73 8.07 -0.38
C TYR A 733 -15.55 7.76 0.87
N ASP A 734 -16.43 8.68 1.28
CA ASP A 734 -17.17 8.49 2.53
C ASP A 734 -18.25 7.42 2.39
N VAL A 735 -18.86 7.29 1.19
CA VAL A 735 -19.75 6.17 0.86
C VAL A 735 -19.02 4.83 0.91
N GLN A 736 -17.72 4.80 0.60
CA GLN A 736 -16.91 3.59 0.71
C GLN A 736 -16.66 3.22 2.19
N LEU A 737 -16.55 4.20 3.09
CA LEU A 737 -16.51 3.89 4.53
C LEU A 737 -17.84 3.31 5.03
N LEU A 738 -18.98 3.79 4.52
CA LEU A 738 -20.28 3.21 4.87
C LEU A 738 -20.38 1.75 4.43
N GLY A 739 -19.92 1.43 3.21
CA GLY A 739 -19.83 0.05 2.73
C GLY A 739 -18.91 -0.81 3.60
N THR A 740 -17.79 -0.25 4.07
CA THR A 740 -16.88 -0.93 5.01
C THR A 740 -17.60 -1.27 6.33
N LEU A 741 -18.32 -0.31 6.91
CA LEU A 741 -19.05 -0.49 8.16
C LEU A 741 -20.15 -1.56 8.05
N ALA A 742 -20.88 -1.59 6.92
CA ALA A 742 -21.87 -2.63 6.66
C ALA A 742 -21.22 -4.04 6.63
N MET A 743 -20.10 -4.20 5.91
CA MET A 743 -19.40 -5.50 5.90
C MET A 743 -18.82 -5.86 7.27
N LEU A 744 -18.29 -4.89 8.04
CA LEU A 744 -17.85 -5.13 9.41
C LEU A 744 -18.98 -5.60 10.33
N ALA A 745 -20.23 -5.23 10.04
CA ALA A 745 -21.41 -5.71 10.76
C ALA A 745 -21.91 -7.08 10.29
N GLY A 746 -21.25 -7.73 9.31
CA GLY A 746 -21.70 -9.00 8.74
C GLY A 746 -22.90 -8.84 7.80
N GLN A 747 -22.94 -7.74 7.03
CA GLN A 747 -24.03 -7.42 6.12
C GLN A 747 -23.55 -7.38 4.65
N VAL A 748 -24.50 -7.38 3.72
CA VAL A 748 -24.25 -7.14 2.30
C VAL A 748 -24.28 -5.64 2.01
N ALA A 749 -23.15 -5.10 1.53
CA ALA A 749 -23.08 -3.73 1.05
C ALA A 749 -23.48 -3.65 -0.42
N GLU A 750 -24.67 -3.11 -0.71
CA GLU A 750 -25.05 -2.78 -2.08
C GLU A 750 -24.43 -1.45 -2.51
N MET A 751 -23.48 -1.51 -3.43
CA MET A 751 -22.75 -0.37 -3.98
C MET A 751 -22.74 -0.41 -5.49
N ALA A 752 -23.21 0.66 -6.13
CA ALA A 752 -23.25 0.79 -7.58
C ALA A 752 -21.87 0.51 -8.22
N THR A 753 -21.88 0.04 -9.47
CA THR A 753 -20.65 -0.32 -10.17
C THR A 753 -19.78 0.92 -10.43
N GLY A 754 -18.48 0.84 -10.13
CA GLY A 754 -17.57 1.98 -10.18
C GLY A 754 -17.50 2.81 -8.89
N GLU A 755 -18.19 2.42 -7.81
CA GLU A 755 -18.02 3.01 -6.47
C GLU A 755 -16.80 2.45 -5.71
N GLY A 756 -15.97 1.60 -6.34
CA GLY A 756 -14.72 1.08 -5.76
C GLY A 756 -14.90 -0.05 -4.73
N LYS A 757 -15.75 -1.04 -5.03
CA LYS A 757 -16.03 -2.22 -4.17
C LYS A 757 -14.76 -2.94 -3.68
N THR A 758 -13.82 -3.21 -4.58
CA THR A 758 -12.55 -3.88 -4.24
C THR A 758 -11.76 -3.12 -3.16
N LEU A 759 -11.66 -1.79 -3.28
CA LEU A 759 -11.01 -0.95 -2.28
C LEU A 759 -11.79 -0.93 -0.95
N VAL A 760 -13.12 -0.92 -1.00
CA VAL A 760 -13.98 -0.93 0.20
C VAL A 760 -13.76 -2.18 1.05
N ALA A 761 -13.63 -3.34 0.41
CA ALA A 761 -13.40 -4.60 1.11
C ALA A 761 -12.11 -4.58 1.94
N THR A 762 -11.04 -3.94 1.44
CA THR A 762 -9.72 -3.97 2.10
C THR A 762 -9.73 -3.51 3.55
N LEU A 763 -10.52 -2.49 3.88
CA LEU A 763 -10.60 -1.95 5.24
C LEU A 763 -11.31 -2.94 6.19
N SER A 764 -12.34 -3.62 5.69
CA SER A 764 -13.06 -4.65 6.45
C SER A 764 -12.20 -5.89 6.62
N VAL A 765 -11.52 -6.33 5.56
CA VAL A 765 -10.57 -7.45 5.59
C VAL A 765 -9.46 -7.19 6.60
N TYR A 766 -8.79 -6.04 6.51
CA TYR A 766 -7.71 -5.66 7.41
C TYR A 766 -8.11 -5.78 8.88
N LEU A 767 -9.25 -5.19 9.27
CA LEU A 767 -9.69 -5.19 10.67
C LEU A 767 -10.02 -6.59 11.21
N ASN A 768 -10.55 -7.49 10.38
CA ASN A 768 -10.83 -8.87 10.80
C ASN A 768 -9.60 -9.77 10.69
N ALA A 769 -8.60 -9.39 9.90
CA ALA A 769 -7.32 -10.11 9.78
C ALA A 769 -6.40 -9.89 11.00
N LEU A 770 -6.57 -8.79 11.75
CA LEU A 770 -5.78 -8.47 12.96
C LEU A 770 -5.83 -9.56 14.05
N GLY A 771 -6.84 -10.43 14.04
CA GLY A 771 -6.95 -11.55 14.98
C GLY A 771 -6.07 -12.76 14.64
N GLY A 772 -5.42 -12.80 13.47
CA GLY A 772 -4.58 -13.93 13.03
C GLY A 772 -5.35 -15.22 12.68
N GLU A 773 -6.66 -15.28 12.92
CA GLU A 773 -7.55 -16.36 12.51
C GLU A 773 -7.86 -16.33 10.99
N GLY A 774 -7.53 -15.18 10.40
CA GLY A 774 -7.53 -14.78 9.00
C GLY A 774 -8.85 -14.85 8.22
N VAL A 775 -8.80 -14.38 6.98
CA VAL A 775 -9.97 -13.90 6.24
C VAL A 775 -9.97 -14.44 4.81
N HIS A 776 -11.10 -14.98 4.35
CA HIS A 776 -11.28 -15.39 2.96
C HIS A 776 -12.00 -14.31 2.15
N VAL A 777 -11.41 -13.91 1.03
CA VAL A 777 -12.03 -13.00 0.05
C VAL A 777 -12.38 -13.80 -1.19
N VAL A 778 -13.69 -13.96 -1.42
CA VAL A 778 -14.21 -14.82 -2.48
C VAL A 778 -14.59 -13.99 -3.70
N THR A 779 -14.05 -14.35 -4.86
CA THR A 779 -14.39 -13.74 -6.16
C THR A 779 -14.98 -14.78 -7.12
N VAL A 780 -15.53 -14.32 -8.24
CA VAL A 780 -16.22 -15.19 -9.22
C VAL A 780 -15.29 -15.98 -10.14
N ASN A 781 -14.00 -15.64 -10.25
CA ASN A 781 -13.03 -16.39 -11.04
C ASN A 781 -11.58 -16.12 -10.61
N ASP A 782 -10.69 -17.04 -11.00
CA ASP A 782 -9.27 -17.04 -10.61
C ASP A 782 -8.52 -15.76 -11.05
N TYR A 783 -8.87 -15.20 -12.21
CA TYR A 783 -8.26 -13.97 -12.69
C TYR A 783 -8.54 -12.79 -11.75
N LEU A 784 -9.77 -12.64 -11.27
CA LEU A 784 -10.13 -11.59 -10.31
C LEU A 784 -9.50 -11.82 -8.95
N ALA A 785 -9.46 -13.07 -8.47
CA ALA A 785 -8.79 -13.41 -7.22
C ALA A 785 -7.32 -12.99 -7.25
N LYS A 786 -6.58 -13.36 -8.31
CA LYS A 786 -5.17 -13.01 -8.50
C LYS A 786 -4.98 -11.50 -8.65
N ARG A 787 -5.75 -10.87 -9.53
CA ARG A 787 -5.69 -9.42 -9.77
C ARG A 787 -5.94 -8.62 -8.50
N ASP A 788 -6.96 -8.96 -7.72
CA ASP A 788 -7.35 -8.19 -6.55
C ASP A 788 -6.39 -8.40 -5.39
N ALA A 789 -5.85 -9.61 -5.24
CA ALA A 789 -4.75 -9.87 -4.30
C ALA A 789 -3.50 -9.07 -4.65
N GLU A 790 -3.10 -9.02 -5.93
CA GLU A 790 -1.95 -8.22 -6.38
C GLU A 790 -2.21 -6.72 -6.28
N TRP A 791 -3.41 -6.26 -6.64
CA TRP A 791 -3.77 -4.84 -6.67
C TRP A 791 -3.95 -4.27 -5.26
N MET A 792 -4.60 -5.00 -4.35
CA MET A 792 -4.78 -4.57 -2.95
C MET A 792 -3.61 -4.99 -2.05
N GLY A 793 -2.77 -5.92 -2.50
CA GLY A 793 -1.55 -6.40 -1.82
C GLY A 793 -0.69 -5.28 -1.25
N PRO A 794 -0.36 -4.21 -2.00
CA PRO A 794 0.39 -3.07 -1.47
C PRO A 794 -0.22 -2.42 -0.23
N ILE A 795 -1.55 -2.39 -0.09
CA ILE A 795 -2.21 -1.88 1.13
C ILE A 795 -1.95 -2.84 2.30
N TYR A 796 -2.16 -4.14 2.09
CA TYR A 796 -1.95 -5.15 3.12
C TYR A 796 -0.48 -5.23 3.54
N SER A 797 0.45 -5.31 2.59
CA SER A 797 1.90 -5.30 2.86
C SER A 797 2.35 -4.02 3.56
N PHE A 798 1.81 -2.86 3.18
CA PHE A 798 2.09 -1.59 3.88
C PHE A 798 1.62 -1.62 5.34
N LEU A 799 0.54 -2.36 5.63
CA LEU A 799 -0.03 -2.53 6.96
C LEU A 799 0.50 -3.77 7.70
N GLY A 800 1.43 -4.52 7.10
CA GLY A 800 2.03 -5.73 7.70
C GLY A 800 1.13 -6.97 7.67
N ILE A 801 0.15 -7.04 6.78
CA ILE A 801 -0.77 -8.18 6.60
C ILE A 801 -0.31 -9.02 5.41
N SER A 802 -0.19 -10.34 5.61
CA SER A 802 0.16 -11.32 4.58
C SER A 802 -1.04 -11.70 3.71
N VAL A 803 -0.80 -11.93 2.42
CA VAL A 803 -1.84 -12.23 1.42
C VAL A 803 -1.49 -13.50 0.64
N GLY A 804 -2.35 -14.50 0.70
CA GLY A 804 -2.29 -15.73 -0.09
C GLY A 804 -3.36 -15.74 -1.19
N VAL A 805 -3.14 -16.53 -2.24
CA VAL A 805 -4.09 -16.68 -3.35
C VAL A 805 -4.26 -18.16 -3.69
N VAL A 806 -5.50 -18.62 -3.73
CA VAL A 806 -5.87 -19.99 -4.11
C VAL A 806 -6.56 -19.96 -5.47
N VAL A 807 -5.91 -20.55 -6.47
CA VAL A 807 -6.38 -20.66 -7.85
C VAL A 807 -6.20 -22.09 -8.37
N HIS A 808 -6.81 -22.39 -9.52
CA HIS A 808 -6.66 -23.68 -10.15
C HIS A 808 -5.19 -24.01 -10.48
N GLY A 809 -4.79 -25.26 -10.25
CA GLY A 809 -3.45 -25.77 -10.57
C GLY A 809 -2.44 -25.80 -9.41
N LEU A 810 -2.78 -25.23 -8.25
CA LEU A 810 -1.95 -25.32 -7.04
C LEU A 810 -2.01 -26.70 -6.40
N ASP A 811 -0.87 -27.17 -5.89
CA ASP A 811 -0.77 -28.39 -5.10
C ASP A 811 -1.10 -28.17 -3.61
N ASP A 812 -1.14 -29.26 -2.83
CA ASP A 812 -1.55 -29.22 -1.42
C ASP A 812 -0.61 -28.36 -0.54
N PRO A 813 0.74 -28.48 -0.64
CA PRO A 813 1.66 -27.57 0.04
C PRO A 813 1.44 -26.09 -0.28
N GLU A 814 1.31 -25.73 -1.56
CA GLU A 814 1.08 -24.35 -2.00
C GLU A 814 -0.24 -23.80 -1.44
N ARG A 815 -1.30 -24.62 -1.46
CA ARG A 815 -2.59 -24.26 -0.85
C ARG A 815 -2.46 -24.03 0.64
N LYS A 816 -1.76 -24.92 1.35
CA LYS A 816 -1.57 -24.82 2.80
C LYS A 816 -0.82 -23.54 3.18
N GLU A 817 0.18 -23.13 2.40
CA GLU A 817 0.85 -21.84 2.56
C GLU A 817 -0.10 -20.66 2.30
N ALA A 818 -0.90 -20.72 1.23
CA ALA A 818 -1.86 -19.66 0.91
C ALA A 818 -2.96 -19.47 1.97
N TYR A 819 -3.44 -20.56 2.59
CA TYR A 819 -4.40 -20.51 3.71
C TYR A 819 -3.77 -20.09 5.03
N ALA A 820 -2.45 -20.22 5.19
CA ALA A 820 -1.71 -19.77 6.38
C ALA A 820 -1.58 -18.24 6.47
N CYS A 821 -1.69 -17.53 5.35
CA CYS A 821 -1.70 -16.06 5.31
C CYS A 821 -2.87 -15.45 6.10
N ASP A 822 -2.72 -14.20 6.52
CA ASP A 822 -3.75 -13.42 7.23
C ASP A 822 -5.00 -13.22 6.35
N VAL A 823 -4.79 -13.07 5.04
CA VAL A 823 -5.85 -12.92 4.03
C VAL A 823 -5.62 -13.92 2.90
N THR A 824 -6.67 -14.62 2.49
CA THR A 824 -6.62 -15.57 1.37
C THR A 824 -7.67 -15.19 0.33
N TYR A 825 -7.23 -14.87 -0.89
CA TYR A 825 -8.11 -14.65 -2.04
C TYR A 825 -8.34 -15.96 -2.79
N GLY A 826 -9.55 -16.19 -3.29
CA GLY A 826 -9.85 -17.38 -4.09
C GLY A 826 -11.25 -17.34 -4.67
N THR A 827 -11.63 -18.44 -5.32
CA THR A 827 -13.00 -18.62 -5.83
C THR A 827 -13.82 -19.50 -4.92
N ASN A 828 -15.14 -19.34 -4.97
CA ASN A 828 -16.09 -20.21 -4.29
C ASN A 828 -15.86 -21.70 -4.63
N ASN A 829 -15.55 -22.00 -5.89
CA ASN A 829 -15.24 -23.36 -6.34
C ASN A 829 -13.98 -23.91 -5.68
N GLU A 830 -12.86 -23.18 -5.72
CA GLU A 830 -11.60 -23.65 -5.13
C GLU A 830 -11.72 -23.83 -3.62
N PHE A 831 -12.30 -22.85 -2.91
CA PHE A 831 -12.56 -22.94 -1.47
C PHE A 831 -13.48 -24.11 -1.11
N GLY A 832 -14.55 -24.33 -1.87
CA GLY A 832 -15.50 -25.41 -1.60
C GLY A 832 -14.94 -26.79 -1.94
N PHE A 833 -14.15 -26.94 -3.01
CA PHE A 833 -13.50 -28.19 -3.35
C PHE A 833 -12.34 -28.53 -2.41
N ASP A 834 -11.58 -27.55 -1.92
CA ASP A 834 -10.59 -27.76 -0.88
C ASP A 834 -11.24 -28.28 0.41
N TYR A 835 -12.38 -27.71 0.80
CA TYR A 835 -13.16 -28.25 1.92
C TYR A 835 -13.59 -29.70 1.68
N LEU A 836 -14.10 -30.04 0.49
CA LEU A 836 -14.48 -31.43 0.18
C LEU A 836 -13.26 -32.36 0.20
N ARG A 837 -12.10 -31.92 -0.33
CA ARG A 837 -10.84 -32.68 -0.30
C ARG A 837 -10.34 -32.90 1.11
N ASP A 838 -10.36 -31.88 1.95
CA ASP A 838 -9.93 -31.98 3.35
C ASP A 838 -10.79 -32.98 4.13
N ASN A 839 -12.10 -33.03 3.87
CA ASN A 839 -13.00 -34.03 4.46
C ASN A 839 -12.84 -35.47 3.91
N MET A 840 -11.99 -35.67 2.90
CA MET A 840 -11.62 -37.00 2.39
C MET A 840 -10.23 -37.44 2.83
N LYS A 841 -9.47 -36.59 3.53
CA LYS A 841 -8.13 -36.91 4.05
C LYS A 841 -8.21 -37.78 5.29
N TYR A 842 -7.16 -38.56 5.53
CA TYR A 842 -7.14 -39.52 6.65
C TYR A 842 -6.62 -38.90 7.95
N SER A 843 -5.97 -37.73 7.86
CA SER A 843 -5.32 -37.07 9.00
C SER A 843 -5.48 -35.53 8.94
N LEU A 844 -5.47 -34.89 10.11
CA LEU A 844 -5.68 -33.44 10.23
C LEU A 844 -4.47 -32.63 9.75
N ASP A 845 -3.27 -33.17 9.82
CA ASP A 845 -2.04 -32.53 9.36
C ASP A 845 -1.97 -32.43 7.83
N GLU A 846 -2.73 -33.26 7.11
CA GLU A 846 -2.87 -33.15 5.67
C GLU A 846 -3.83 -32.03 5.24
N PHE A 847 -4.60 -31.42 6.15
CA PHE A 847 -5.57 -30.37 5.79
C PHE A 847 -4.84 -29.14 5.23
N VAL A 848 -5.42 -28.56 4.18
CA VAL A 848 -4.92 -27.30 3.61
C VAL A 848 -5.65 -26.10 4.20
N GLN A 849 -6.94 -26.24 4.54
CA GLN A 849 -7.73 -25.15 5.13
C GLN A 849 -7.56 -25.05 6.65
N ARG A 850 -7.78 -23.84 7.16
CA ARG A 850 -7.90 -23.52 8.60
C ARG A 850 -9.37 -23.35 9.02
N PRO A 851 -9.67 -23.21 10.33
CA PRO A 851 -11.04 -22.95 10.79
C PRO A 851 -11.68 -21.72 10.13
N PHE A 852 -13.00 -21.80 9.85
CA PHE A 852 -13.74 -20.76 9.14
C PHE A 852 -14.05 -19.54 10.01
N ASN A 853 -13.21 -18.51 9.92
CA ASN A 853 -13.37 -17.25 10.66
C ASN A 853 -14.29 -16.24 9.94
N TYR A 854 -13.79 -15.59 8.89
CA TYR A 854 -14.54 -14.54 8.18
C TYR A 854 -14.45 -14.69 6.66
N ALA A 855 -15.59 -14.60 5.97
CA ALA A 855 -15.64 -14.54 4.52
C ALA A 855 -16.31 -13.24 4.03
N ILE A 856 -15.67 -12.58 3.06
CA ILE A 856 -16.30 -11.53 2.25
C ILE A 856 -16.49 -12.08 0.85
N VAL A 857 -17.75 -12.09 0.39
CA VAL A 857 -18.11 -12.55 -0.95
C VAL A 857 -18.29 -11.34 -1.87
N ASP A 858 -17.39 -11.17 -2.84
CA ASP A 858 -17.58 -10.22 -3.94
C ASP A 858 -18.61 -10.76 -4.95
N GLU A 859 -19.41 -9.87 -5.52
CA GLU A 859 -20.54 -10.23 -6.39
C GLU A 859 -21.46 -11.28 -5.72
N VAL A 860 -21.81 -11.02 -4.46
CA VAL A 860 -22.50 -11.96 -3.56
C VAL A 860 -23.81 -12.52 -4.12
N ASP A 861 -24.51 -11.75 -4.95
CA ASP A 861 -25.72 -12.19 -5.65
C ASP A 861 -25.43 -13.23 -6.72
N SER A 862 -24.30 -13.15 -7.42
CA SER A 862 -23.94 -14.19 -8.38
C SER A 862 -23.47 -15.47 -7.69
N ILE A 863 -22.68 -15.37 -6.63
CA ILE A 863 -22.16 -16.56 -5.95
C ILE A 863 -23.23 -17.25 -5.10
N LEU A 864 -23.94 -16.50 -4.26
CA LEU A 864 -24.85 -17.08 -3.25
C LEU A 864 -26.28 -17.30 -3.74
N ILE A 865 -26.65 -16.78 -4.91
CA ILE A 865 -27.97 -16.96 -5.52
C ILE A 865 -27.86 -17.68 -6.88
N ASP A 866 -27.09 -17.16 -7.83
CA ASP A 866 -27.04 -17.73 -9.19
C ASP A 866 -26.28 -19.06 -9.22
N GLU A 867 -25.06 -19.10 -8.70
CA GLU A 867 -24.20 -20.31 -8.69
C GLU A 867 -24.62 -21.32 -7.62
N ALA A 868 -25.26 -20.85 -6.55
CA ALA A 868 -25.77 -21.69 -5.46
C ALA A 868 -26.87 -22.68 -5.87
N ARG A 869 -27.32 -22.66 -7.13
CA ARG A 869 -28.26 -23.64 -7.69
C ARG A 869 -27.64 -25.03 -7.90
N THR A 870 -26.32 -25.11 -8.07
CA THR A 870 -25.62 -26.37 -8.35
C THR A 870 -24.71 -26.72 -7.16
N PRO A 871 -24.83 -27.92 -6.56
CA PRO A 871 -23.90 -28.35 -5.52
C PRO A 871 -22.50 -28.63 -6.09
N LEU A 872 -21.48 -28.51 -5.24
CA LEU A 872 -20.16 -29.05 -5.50
C LEU A 872 -20.17 -30.56 -5.23
N ILE A 873 -19.60 -31.32 -6.16
CA ILE A 873 -19.60 -32.79 -6.13
C ILE A 873 -18.22 -33.28 -6.56
N ILE A 874 -17.60 -34.14 -5.74
CA ILE A 874 -16.47 -34.97 -6.14
C ILE A 874 -17.01 -36.38 -6.41
N SER A 875 -16.74 -36.91 -7.61
CA SER A 875 -17.15 -38.26 -8.01
C SER A 875 -15.93 -39.14 -8.27
N GLY A 876 -16.04 -40.44 -7.98
CA GLY A 876 -15.02 -41.44 -8.24
C GLY A 876 -15.60 -42.69 -8.90
N PRO A 877 -14.76 -43.57 -9.48
CA PRO A 877 -15.23 -44.77 -10.16
C PRO A 877 -15.92 -45.74 -9.19
N ALA A 878 -17.08 -46.24 -9.58
CA ALA A 878 -17.76 -47.33 -8.86
C ALA A 878 -17.14 -48.69 -9.21
N GLU A 879 -17.19 -49.65 -8.26
CA GLU A 879 -16.65 -51.00 -8.43
C GLU A 879 -17.60 -51.98 -9.16
N GLU A 880 -18.74 -51.51 -9.69
CA GLU A 880 -19.77 -52.37 -10.28
C GLU A 880 -19.46 -52.94 -11.68
N SER A 881 -20.04 -54.10 -12.00
CA SER A 881 -19.91 -54.78 -13.30
C SER A 881 -20.86 -54.20 -14.36
N THR A 882 -20.30 -53.78 -15.50
CA THR A 882 -21.01 -53.20 -16.65
C THR A 882 -21.86 -54.22 -17.44
N ASP A 883 -21.76 -55.52 -17.14
CA ASP A 883 -22.50 -56.60 -17.84
C ASP A 883 -24.03 -56.50 -17.70
N LYS A 884 -24.51 -55.88 -16.61
CA LYS A 884 -25.95 -55.74 -16.33
C LYS A 884 -26.65 -54.91 -17.42
N TYR A 885 -26.03 -53.84 -17.90
CA TYR A 885 -26.59 -52.94 -18.92
C TYR A 885 -26.83 -53.63 -20.26
N TYR A 886 -25.90 -54.48 -20.72
CA TYR A 886 -26.08 -55.25 -21.95
C TYR A 886 -27.25 -56.23 -21.87
N LYS A 887 -27.44 -56.88 -20.71
CA LYS A 887 -28.56 -57.80 -20.49
C LYS A 887 -29.89 -57.05 -20.52
N ILE A 888 -29.97 -55.92 -19.83
CA ILE A 888 -31.20 -55.11 -19.74
C ILE A 888 -31.55 -54.49 -21.08
N ASN A 889 -30.57 -53.98 -21.84
CA ASN A 889 -30.81 -53.43 -23.17
C ASN A 889 -31.48 -54.43 -24.12
N ARG A 890 -31.10 -55.71 -24.07
CA ARG A 890 -31.74 -56.78 -24.86
C ARG A 890 -33.20 -57.03 -24.46
N LEU A 891 -33.57 -56.76 -23.21
CA LEU A 891 -34.94 -56.92 -22.71
C LEU A 891 -35.85 -55.81 -23.24
N ILE A 892 -35.34 -54.58 -23.39
CA ILE A 892 -36.14 -53.43 -23.82
C ILE A 892 -36.79 -53.66 -25.18
N TYR A 893 -36.09 -54.27 -26.14
CA TYR A 893 -36.65 -54.60 -27.47
C TYR A 893 -37.85 -55.56 -27.43
N GLN A 894 -38.08 -56.28 -26.33
CA GLN A 894 -39.21 -57.20 -26.18
C GLN A 894 -40.46 -56.52 -25.61
N LEU A 895 -40.33 -55.27 -25.15
CA LEU A 895 -41.41 -54.48 -24.56
C LEU A 895 -42.08 -53.60 -25.62
N LYS A 896 -43.40 -53.44 -25.52
CA LYS A 896 -44.22 -52.65 -26.45
C LYS A 896 -44.69 -51.36 -25.78
N LYS A 897 -44.41 -50.22 -26.42
CA LYS A 897 -44.89 -48.90 -26.00
C LYS A 897 -46.43 -48.88 -25.94
N GLU A 898 -46.99 -48.20 -24.95
CA GLU A 898 -48.42 -48.10 -24.62
C GLU A 898 -49.09 -49.36 -24.06
N ALA A 899 -48.45 -50.54 -24.16
CA ALA A 899 -48.93 -51.78 -23.53
C ALA A 899 -48.09 -52.14 -22.29
N ASP A 900 -46.78 -52.32 -22.47
CA ASP A 900 -45.85 -52.76 -21.41
C ASP A 900 -45.22 -51.56 -20.65
N PHE A 901 -45.19 -50.37 -21.24
CA PHE A 901 -44.67 -49.17 -20.59
C PHE A 901 -45.27 -47.90 -21.21
N LYS A 902 -45.22 -46.80 -20.45
CA LYS A 902 -45.67 -45.46 -20.88
C LYS A 902 -44.53 -44.46 -20.79
N VAL A 903 -44.60 -43.43 -21.64
CA VAL A 903 -43.61 -42.36 -21.73
C VAL A 903 -44.31 -41.02 -21.52
N ASP A 904 -43.81 -40.22 -20.59
CA ASP A 904 -44.21 -38.82 -20.39
C ASP A 904 -43.09 -37.91 -20.92
N GLU A 905 -43.30 -37.38 -22.12
CA GLU A 905 -42.34 -36.50 -22.79
C GLU A 905 -42.18 -35.15 -22.06
N LYS A 906 -43.23 -34.67 -21.37
CA LYS A 906 -43.19 -33.39 -20.65
C LYS A 906 -42.33 -33.50 -19.38
N ALA A 907 -42.44 -34.62 -18.67
CA ALA A 907 -41.62 -34.92 -17.51
C ALA A 907 -40.28 -35.57 -17.85
N LYS A 908 -39.96 -35.79 -19.15
CA LYS A 908 -38.83 -36.61 -19.65
C LYS A 908 -38.67 -37.91 -18.83
N SER A 909 -39.77 -38.65 -18.64
CA SER A 909 -39.79 -39.88 -17.84
C SER A 909 -40.49 -41.05 -18.54
N ALA A 910 -40.09 -42.28 -18.21
CA ALA A 910 -40.71 -43.50 -18.70
C ALA A 910 -40.92 -44.46 -17.52
N TYR A 911 -42.08 -45.12 -17.47
CA TYR A 911 -42.45 -46.05 -16.40
C TYR A 911 -43.17 -47.28 -16.96
N LEU A 912 -42.93 -48.44 -16.33
CA LEU A 912 -43.58 -49.71 -16.68
C LEU A 912 -45.07 -49.69 -16.31
N THR A 913 -45.90 -50.35 -17.11
CA THR A 913 -47.28 -50.69 -16.74
C THR A 913 -47.29 -52.00 -15.93
N GLU A 914 -48.41 -52.31 -15.26
CA GLU A 914 -48.55 -53.59 -14.55
C GLU A 914 -48.31 -54.81 -15.47
N GLU A 915 -48.77 -54.74 -16.73
CA GLU A 915 -48.53 -55.79 -17.73
C GLU A 915 -47.03 -55.92 -18.08
N GLY A 916 -46.33 -54.79 -18.21
CA GLY A 916 -44.88 -54.78 -18.46
C GLY A 916 -44.06 -55.29 -17.29
N VAL A 917 -44.44 -54.96 -16.06
CA VAL A 917 -43.83 -55.53 -14.84
C VAL A 917 -43.96 -57.05 -14.85
N ALA A 918 -45.18 -57.57 -15.03
CA ALA A 918 -45.44 -59.01 -15.04
C ALA A 918 -44.74 -59.75 -16.20
N LYS A 919 -44.47 -59.06 -17.31
CA LYS A 919 -43.73 -59.59 -18.45
C LYS A 919 -42.23 -59.65 -18.19
N ILE A 920 -41.67 -58.60 -17.57
CA ILE A 920 -40.26 -58.55 -17.17
C ILE A 920 -39.96 -59.58 -16.08
N GLU A 921 -40.82 -59.71 -15.08
CA GLU A 921 -40.71 -60.72 -14.01
C GLU A 921 -40.62 -62.14 -14.59
N ARG A 922 -41.44 -62.45 -15.59
CA ARG A 922 -41.38 -63.73 -16.32
C ARG A 922 -40.08 -63.91 -17.09
N ILE A 923 -39.56 -62.88 -17.75
CA ILE A 923 -38.32 -62.97 -18.54
C ILE A 923 -37.10 -63.12 -17.62
N LEU A 924 -37.07 -62.38 -16.51
CA LEU A 924 -36.00 -62.42 -15.52
C LEU A 924 -36.12 -63.58 -14.53
N LYS A 925 -37.25 -64.30 -14.54
CA LYS A 925 -37.59 -65.39 -13.59
C LYS A 925 -37.52 -64.92 -12.13
N VAL A 926 -38.11 -63.76 -11.86
CA VAL A 926 -38.21 -63.18 -10.51
C VAL A 926 -39.68 -63.04 -10.12
N ASP A 927 -39.99 -63.24 -8.83
CA ASP A 927 -41.37 -63.23 -8.34
C ASP A 927 -41.95 -61.82 -8.18
N ASN A 928 -41.10 -60.85 -7.79
CA ASN A 928 -41.49 -59.45 -7.61
C ASN A 928 -40.31 -58.54 -7.97
N LEU A 929 -40.47 -57.70 -8.99
CA LEU A 929 -39.44 -56.77 -9.45
C LEU A 929 -39.16 -55.62 -8.47
N TYR A 930 -40.08 -55.34 -7.54
CA TYR A 930 -39.96 -54.28 -6.53
C TYR A 930 -39.35 -54.77 -5.21
N ASP A 931 -38.92 -56.03 -5.10
CA ASP A 931 -38.19 -56.54 -3.93
C ASP A 931 -36.85 -55.77 -3.79
N PRO A 932 -36.44 -55.32 -2.58
CA PRO A 932 -35.18 -54.62 -2.33
C PRO A 932 -33.95 -55.21 -3.03
N LYS A 933 -33.89 -56.53 -3.21
CA LYS A 933 -32.80 -57.21 -3.93
C LYS A 933 -32.72 -56.94 -5.45
N TYR A 934 -33.78 -56.40 -6.06
CA TYR A 934 -33.88 -56.13 -7.51
C TYR A 934 -34.10 -54.65 -7.86
N VAL A 935 -34.01 -53.75 -6.88
CA VAL A 935 -34.19 -52.30 -7.08
C VAL A 935 -33.22 -51.74 -8.13
N GLU A 936 -31.98 -52.21 -8.17
CA GLU A 936 -31.01 -51.85 -9.21
C GLU A 936 -31.43 -52.29 -10.62
N PHE A 937 -32.01 -53.49 -10.75
CA PHE A 937 -32.52 -53.97 -12.04
C PHE A 937 -33.69 -53.10 -12.52
N LEU A 938 -34.62 -52.77 -11.63
CA LEU A 938 -35.73 -51.87 -11.92
C LEU A 938 -35.24 -50.48 -12.33
N HIS A 939 -34.24 -49.95 -11.63
CA HIS A 939 -33.60 -48.67 -11.97
C HIS A 939 -33.02 -48.68 -13.38
N HIS A 940 -32.17 -49.65 -13.70
CA HIS A 940 -31.55 -49.78 -15.01
C HIS A 940 -32.56 -50.02 -16.14
N ILE A 941 -33.65 -50.75 -15.88
CA ILE A 941 -34.74 -50.91 -16.86
C ILE A 941 -35.39 -49.56 -17.18
N ASN A 942 -35.68 -48.74 -16.16
CA ASN A 942 -36.24 -47.41 -16.35
C ASN A 942 -35.28 -46.49 -17.12
N GLN A 943 -33.98 -46.52 -16.80
CA GLN A 943 -32.98 -45.74 -17.54
C GLN A 943 -32.84 -46.21 -18.99
N ALA A 944 -32.91 -47.52 -19.25
CA ALA A 944 -32.89 -48.05 -20.60
C ALA A 944 -34.16 -47.67 -21.40
N LEU A 945 -35.35 -47.69 -20.77
CA LEU A 945 -36.58 -47.18 -21.41
C LEU A 945 -36.46 -45.69 -21.77
N LYS A 946 -35.92 -44.86 -20.86
CA LYS A 946 -35.64 -43.44 -21.14
C LYS A 946 -34.66 -43.31 -22.31
N ALA A 947 -33.53 -44.02 -22.28
CA ALA A 947 -32.51 -44.00 -23.32
C ALA A 947 -33.08 -44.36 -24.70
N HIS A 948 -33.99 -45.34 -24.79
CA HIS A 948 -34.59 -45.76 -26.06
C HIS A 948 -35.66 -44.81 -26.59
N HIS A 949 -36.48 -44.24 -25.70
CA HIS A 949 -37.72 -43.57 -26.12
C HIS A 949 -37.76 -42.05 -25.90
N LEU A 950 -36.85 -41.49 -25.11
CA LEU A 950 -36.80 -40.05 -24.81
C LEU A 950 -35.55 -39.35 -25.32
N PHE A 951 -34.48 -40.11 -25.61
CA PHE A 951 -33.22 -39.56 -26.08
C PHE A 951 -32.95 -40.06 -27.51
N ALA A 952 -32.91 -39.13 -28.46
CA ALA A 952 -32.72 -39.38 -29.87
C ALA A 952 -31.27 -39.13 -30.29
N ARG A 953 -30.73 -40.08 -31.07
CA ARG A 953 -29.44 -39.93 -31.72
C ARG A 953 -29.49 -38.80 -32.75
N ASP A 954 -28.40 -38.05 -32.85
CA ASP A 954 -28.21 -36.85 -33.67
C ASP A 954 -29.04 -35.62 -33.25
N VAL A 955 -29.74 -35.71 -32.11
CA VAL A 955 -30.48 -34.59 -31.49
C VAL A 955 -29.98 -34.35 -30.07
N ASP A 956 -30.10 -35.34 -29.19
CA ASP A 956 -29.70 -35.23 -27.78
C ASP A 956 -28.25 -35.71 -27.55
N TYR A 957 -27.76 -36.60 -28.40
CA TYR A 957 -26.40 -37.11 -28.39
C TYR A 957 -26.01 -37.62 -29.78
N ILE A 958 -24.71 -37.70 -30.06
CA ILE A 958 -24.17 -38.40 -31.23
C ILE A 958 -23.27 -39.54 -30.80
N VAL A 959 -23.03 -40.50 -31.70
CA VAL A 959 -22.00 -41.52 -31.51
C VAL A 959 -20.83 -41.21 -32.44
N LYS A 960 -19.67 -40.90 -31.85
CA LYS A 960 -18.45 -40.58 -32.58
C LYS A 960 -17.26 -41.27 -31.94
N ASP A 961 -16.39 -41.84 -32.77
CA ASP A 961 -15.18 -42.56 -32.33
C ASP A 961 -15.46 -43.69 -31.31
N GLY A 962 -16.63 -44.33 -31.43
CA GLY A 962 -17.06 -45.37 -30.50
C GLY A 962 -17.35 -44.85 -29.09
N GLN A 963 -17.86 -43.62 -28.95
CA GLN A 963 -18.33 -43.03 -27.70
C GLN A 963 -19.62 -42.24 -27.90
N VAL A 964 -20.47 -42.21 -26.87
CA VAL A 964 -21.66 -41.34 -26.83
C VAL A 964 -21.24 -39.94 -26.40
N ILE A 965 -21.46 -38.93 -27.24
CA ILE A 965 -21.15 -37.52 -26.95
C ILE A 965 -22.45 -36.74 -26.91
N ILE A 966 -22.70 -36.07 -25.78
CA ILE A 966 -23.93 -35.29 -25.58
C ILE A 966 -23.94 -34.08 -26.52
N VAL A 967 -25.08 -33.81 -27.11
CA VAL A 967 -25.34 -32.58 -27.86
C VAL A 967 -26.11 -31.64 -26.94
N ASP A 968 -25.60 -30.43 -26.78
CA ASP A 968 -26.28 -29.41 -25.98
C ASP A 968 -27.58 -28.98 -26.66
N GLU A 969 -28.71 -29.13 -25.97
CA GLU A 969 -30.07 -28.91 -26.51
C GLU A 969 -30.29 -27.45 -26.94
N PHE A 970 -29.51 -26.50 -26.40
CA PHE A 970 -29.66 -25.07 -26.69
C PHE A 970 -28.72 -24.55 -27.77
N THR A 971 -27.52 -25.12 -27.87
CA THR A 971 -26.44 -24.64 -28.76
C THR A 971 -26.08 -25.60 -29.89
N GLY A 972 -26.58 -26.85 -29.85
CA GLY A 972 -26.25 -27.90 -30.81
C GLY A 972 -24.77 -28.33 -30.77
N ARG A 973 -24.00 -27.87 -29.79
CA ARG A 973 -22.58 -28.17 -29.66
C ARG A 973 -22.37 -29.54 -29.03
N LEU A 974 -21.32 -30.22 -29.49
CA LEU A 974 -20.84 -31.43 -28.86
C LEU A 974 -20.20 -31.08 -27.51
N MET A 975 -20.56 -31.84 -26.48
CA MET A 975 -20.02 -31.71 -25.13
C MET A 975 -19.11 -32.90 -24.78
N PRO A 976 -17.91 -33.00 -25.40
CA PRO A 976 -16.96 -34.06 -25.08
C PRO A 976 -16.54 -33.97 -23.61
N GLY A 977 -16.52 -35.11 -22.92
CA GLY A 977 -16.19 -35.22 -21.50
C GLY A 977 -17.40 -35.09 -20.55
N ARG A 978 -18.58 -34.67 -21.02
CA ARG A 978 -19.80 -34.69 -20.21
C ARG A 978 -20.55 -36.00 -20.37
N ARG A 979 -21.13 -36.49 -19.27
CA ARG A 979 -21.95 -37.72 -19.23
C ARG A 979 -23.30 -37.45 -18.59
N PHE A 980 -24.31 -38.21 -19.01
CA PHE A 980 -25.60 -38.22 -18.31
C PHE A 980 -25.44 -38.98 -16.99
N SER A 981 -26.06 -38.49 -15.92
CA SER A 981 -25.97 -39.09 -14.59
C SER A 981 -26.91 -40.30 -14.44
N ASP A 982 -26.81 -40.97 -13.29
CA ASP A 982 -27.81 -41.95 -12.82
C ASP A 982 -27.98 -43.19 -13.73
N GLY A 983 -26.88 -43.63 -14.36
CA GLY A 983 -26.85 -44.81 -15.25
C GLY A 983 -27.41 -44.57 -16.67
N LEU A 984 -27.92 -43.37 -16.97
CA LEU A 984 -28.51 -43.06 -18.28
C LEU A 984 -27.48 -43.05 -19.41
N HIS A 985 -26.25 -42.57 -19.15
CA HIS A 985 -25.20 -42.54 -20.17
C HIS A 985 -24.77 -43.96 -20.56
N GLN A 986 -24.62 -44.84 -19.57
CA GLN A 986 -24.32 -46.25 -19.76
C GLN A 986 -25.45 -46.99 -20.48
N ALA A 987 -26.71 -46.63 -20.20
CA ALA A 987 -27.86 -47.14 -20.94
C ALA A 987 -27.87 -46.69 -22.41
N LEU A 988 -27.44 -45.46 -22.71
CA LEU A 988 -27.26 -44.97 -24.09
C LEU A 988 -26.09 -45.65 -24.80
N GLU A 989 -24.96 -45.84 -24.12
CA GLU A 989 -23.82 -46.62 -24.63
C GLU A 989 -24.26 -48.06 -24.96
N ALA A 990 -25.06 -48.68 -24.08
CA ALA A 990 -25.63 -50.01 -24.32
C ALA A 990 -26.59 -50.03 -25.52
N LYS A 991 -27.49 -49.05 -25.62
CA LYS A 991 -28.45 -48.88 -26.73
C LYS A 991 -27.75 -48.80 -28.08
N GLU A 992 -26.68 -48.01 -28.17
CA GLU A 992 -25.93 -47.78 -29.40
C GLU A 992 -24.86 -48.85 -29.67
N ASN A 993 -24.79 -49.89 -28.82
CA ASN A 993 -23.82 -50.98 -28.89
C ASN A 993 -22.36 -50.49 -28.87
N VAL A 994 -22.11 -49.51 -28.00
CA VAL A 994 -20.79 -48.92 -27.73
C VAL A 994 -20.19 -49.56 -26.47
N LYS A 995 -18.87 -49.44 -26.28
CA LYS A 995 -18.20 -49.91 -25.05
C LYS A 995 -18.74 -49.12 -23.86
N ILE A 996 -19.34 -49.82 -22.89
CA ILE A 996 -19.89 -49.20 -21.67
C ILE A 996 -18.75 -48.91 -20.69
N GLU A 997 -18.62 -47.66 -20.27
CA GLU A 997 -17.64 -47.24 -19.28
C GLU A 997 -18.21 -47.34 -17.85
N ARG A 998 -17.35 -47.53 -16.84
CA ARG A 998 -17.80 -47.70 -15.44
C ARG A 998 -18.58 -46.48 -14.95
N GLU A 999 -19.52 -46.72 -14.03
CA GLU A 999 -20.27 -45.66 -13.35
C GLU A 999 -19.36 -44.82 -12.45
N ASN A 1000 -19.73 -43.55 -12.28
CA ASN A 1000 -19.12 -42.67 -11.30
C ASN A 1000 -20.09 -42.50 -10.12
N GLN A 1001 -19.64 -42.75 -8.90
CA GLN A 1001 -20.38 -42.50 -7.66
C GLN A 1001 -19.93 -41.18 -7.01
N THR A 1002 -20.83 -40.51 -6.30
CA THR A 1002 -20.51 -39.30 -5.52
C THR A 1002 -19.76 -39.69 -4.25
N LEU A 1003 -18.54 -39.17 -4.07
CA LEU A 1003 -17.70 -39.37 -2.89
C LEU A 1003 -17.92 -38.29 -1.83
N ALA A 1004 -18.06 -37.04 -2.24
CA ALA A 1004 -18.28 -35.91 -1.34
C ALA A 1004 -19.12 -34.84 -2.04
N THR A 1005 -19.99 -34.17 -1.27
CA THR A 1005 -20.83 -33.09 -1.80
C THR A 1005 -21.12 -32.01 -0.77
N VAL A 1006 -21.19 -30.77 -1.22
CA VAL A 1006 -21.64 -29.62 -0.41
C VAL A 1006 -22.34 -28.60 -1.29
N THR A 1007 -23.37 -27.95 -0.75
CA THR A 1007 -24.01 -26.80 -1.41
C THR A 1007 -23.32 -25.50 -0.97
N PHE A 1008 -23.27 -24.47 -1.83
CA PHE A 1008 -22.72 -23.19 -1.42
C PHE A 1008 -23.45 -22.59 -0.21
N GLN A 1009 -24.78 -22.80 -0.12
CA GLN A 1009 -25.57 -22.39 1.03
C GLN A 1009 -25.00 -22.93 2.34
N ASN A 1010 -24.73 -24.24 2.39
CA ASN A 1010 -24.22 -24.88 3.61
C ASN A 1010 -22.75 -24.53 3.85
N TYR A 1011 -21.95 -24.43 2.80
CA TYR A 1011 -20.54 -24.07 2.91
C TYR A 1011 -20.35 -22.70 3.55
N PHE A 1012 -20.99 -21.66 3.03
CA PHE A 1012 -20.81 -20.29 3.54
C PHE A 1012 -21.42 -20.06 4.93
N ARG A 1013 -22.39 -20.89 5.35
CA ARG A 1013 -22.95 -20.85 6.71
C ARG A 1013 -21.99 -21.36 7.78
N MET A 1014 -20.88 -22.01 7.42
CA MET A 1014 -19.88 -22.48 8.37
C MET A 1014 -18.96 -21.37 8.89
N TYR A 1015 -18.88 -20.23 8.19
CA TYR A 1015 -18.07 -19.11 8.64
C TYR A 1015 -18.68 -18.45 9.87
N ALA A 1016 -17.85 -18.16 10.88
CA ALA A 1016 -18.27 -17.43 12.08
C ALA A 1016 -18.85 -16.06 11.74
N LYS A 1017 -18.31 -15.42 10.69
CA LYS A 1017 -18.83 -14.18 10.12
C LYS A 1017 -18.85 -14.26 8.60
N LEU A 1018 -19.94 -13.78 8.01
CA LEU A 1018 -20.13 -13.70 6.57
C LEU A 1018 -20.54 -12.27 6.21
N ALA A 1019 -19.99 -11.72 5.15
CA ALA A 1019 -20.39 -10.46 4.57
C ALA A 1019 -20.30 -10.54 3.04
N GLY A 1020 -20.82 -9.54 2.35
CA GLY A 1020 -20.70 -9.49 0.89
C GLY A 1020 -20.85 -8.10 0.33
N MET A 1021 -20.56 -7.98 -0.96
CA MET A 1021 -20.75 -6.74 -1.71
C MET A 1021 -21.24 -7.05 -3.12
N THR A 1022 -22.09 -6.17 -3.65
CA THR A 1022 -22.57 -6.24 -5.04
C THR A 1022 -23.20 -4.92 -5.45
N GLY A 1023 -23.46 -4.72 -6.74
CA GLY A 1023 -24.26 -3.58 -7.22
C GLY A 1023 -25.77 -3.79 -7.19
N THR A 1024 -26.25 -5.00 -6.88
CA THR A 1024 -27.66 -5.36 -7.05
C THR A 1024 -28.11 -6.46 -6.06
N ALA A 1025 -28.17 -6.18 -4.76
CA ALA A 1025 -28.58 -7.16 -3.73
C ALA A 1025 -30.00 -6.95 -3.19
N ASP A 1026 -30.53 -5.72 -3.22
CA ASP A 1026 -31.77 -5.33 -2.54
C ASP A 1026 -32.98 -6.13 -3.03
N THR A 1027 -32.99 -6.51 -4.31
CA THR A 1027 -34.04 -7.35 -4.88
C THR A 1027 -34.10 -8.75 -4.25
N GLU A 1028 -32.97 -9.27 -3.76
CA GLU A 1028 -32.84 -10.59 -3.14
C GLU A 1028 -32.63 -10.53 -1.62
N ALA A 1029 -32.84 -9.36 -0.99
CA ALA A 1029 -32.55 -9.14 0.43
C ALA A 1029 -33.25 -10.16 1.36
N MET A 1030 -34.49 -10.54 1.01
CA MET A 1030 -35.24 -11.56 1.76
C MET A 1030 -34.60 -12.94 1.69
N GLU A 1031 -34.00 -13.30 0.55
CA GLU A 1031 -33.34 -14.59 0.36
C GLU A 1031 -32.01 -14.63 1.13
N PHE A 1032 -31.21 -13.55 1.04
CA PHE A 1032 -29.99 -13.39 1.82
C PHE A 1032 -30.23 -13.52 3.32
N ARG A 1033 -31.26 -12.83 3.83
CA ARG A 1033 -31.62 -12.90 5.25
C ARG A 1033 -32.10 -14.28 5.65
N LYS A 1034 -32.94 -14.93 4.83
CA LYS A 1034 -33.53 -16.24 5.15
C LYS A 1034 -32.52 -17.39 5.12
N ILE A 1035 -31.60 -17.39 4.15
CA ILE A 1035 -30.66 -18.50 3.93
C ILE A 1035 -29.37 -18.28 4.72
N TYR A 1036 -28.82 -17.06 4.72
CA TYR A 1036 -27.49 -16.76 5.23
C TYR A 1036 -27.49 -15.82 6.45
N ASN A 1037 -28.65 -15.35 6.90
CA ASN A 1037 -28.78 -14.32 7.93
C ASN A 1037 -28.01 -13.02 7.60
N LEU A 1038 -27.96 -12.67 6.32
CA LEU A 1038 -27.32 -11.46 5.81
C LEU A 1038 -28.38 -10.38 5.53
N ASP A 1039 -28.28 -9.25 6.21
CA ASP A 1039 -29.05 -8.06 5.86
C ASP A 1039 -28.39 -7.31 4.68
N VAL A 1040 -29.20 -6.66 3.84
CA VAL A 1040 -28.71 -5.84 2.72
C VAL A 1040 -28.81 -4.36 3.08
N VAL A 1041 -27.70 -3.63 2.90
CA VAL A 1041 -27.63 -2.18 3.11
C VAL A 1041 -27.33 -1.50 1.78
N VAL A 1042 -28.27 -0.67 1.31
CA VAL A 1042 -28.09 0.13 0.10
C VAL A 1042 -27.25 1.37 0.43
N ILE A 1043 -26.03 1.39 -0.09
CA ILE A 1043 -25.08 2.48 0.14
C ILE A 1043 -25.33 3.60 -0.89
N PRO A 1044 -25.40 4.87 -0.47
CA PRO A 1044 -25.51 6.00 -1.40
C PRO A 1044 -24.33 6.05 -2.39
N THR A 1045 -24.55 6.58 -3.59
CA THR A 1045 -23.46 6.79 -4.57
C THR A 1045 -22.62 8.02 -4.20
N ASN A 1046 -21.32 8.01 -4.51
CA ASN A 1046 -20.43 9.14 -4.26
C ASN A 1046 -20.84 10.40 -5.03
N ARG A 1047 -21.39 10.20 -6.24
CA ARG A 1047 -21.94 11.25 -7.09
C ARG A 1047 -23.33 10.85 -7.58
N SER A 1048 -24.17 11.84 -7.84
CA SER A 1048 -25.54 11.61 -8.32
C SER A 1048 -25.53 10.88 -9.67
N LEU A 1049 -26.30 9.79 -9.77
CA LEU A 1049 -26.45 9.02 -11.00
C LEU A 1049 -27.30 9.80 -12.01
N ILE A 1050 -26.70 10.23 -13.12
CA ILE A 1050 -27.38 11.01 -14.18
C ILE A 1050 -27.64 10.20 -15.47
N ARG A 1051 -27.52 8.86 -15.41
CA ARG A 1051 -27.73 7.98 -16.56
C ARG A 1051 -29.19 8.01 -17.03
N THR A 1052 -29.40 8.19 -18.32
CA THR A 1052 -30.74 8.07 -18.94
C THR A 1052 -31.07 6.62 -19.29
N ASN A 1053 -32.02 6.02 -18.58
CA ASN A 1053 -32.55 4.70 -18.94
C ASN A 1053 -33.75 4.88 -19.88
N PHE A 1054 -33.57 4.65 -21.19
CA PHE A 1054 -34.66 4.70 -22.15
C PHE A 1054 -35.62 3.51 -21.98
N PRO A 1055 -36.92 3.69 -22.30
CA PRO A 1055 -37.87 2.59 -22.37
C PRO A 1055 -37.43 1.50 -23.36
N ASP A 1056 -37.88 0.27 -23.10
CA ASP A 1056 -37.64 -0.87 -23.98
C ASP A 1056 -38.36 -0.68 -25.32
N VAL A 1057 -37.75 -1.15 -26.41
CA VAL A 1057 -38.34 -1.11 -27.76
C VAL A 1057 -38.64 -2.53 -28.21
N VAL A 1058 -39.93 -2.82 -28.42
CA VAL A 1058 -40.41 -4.17 -28.75
C VAL A 1058 -40.75 -4.27 -30.24
N TYR A 1059 -40.25 -5.31 -30.89
CA TYR A 1059 -40.49 -5.64 -32.29
C TYR A 1059 -41.26 -6.95 -32.44
N ARG A 1060 -42.00 -7.08 -33.54
CA ARG A 1060 -42.73 -8.32 -33.83
C ARG A 1060 -41.77 -9.47 -34.14
N THR A 1061 -40.73 -9.22 -34.94
CA THR A 1061 -39.76 -10.25 -35.35
C THR A 1061 -38.34 -9.93 -34.92
N GLU A 1062 -37.54 -10.98 -34.73
CA GLU A 1062 -36.13 -10.88 -34.35
C GLU A 1062 -35.32 -10.17 -35.45
N ARG A 1063 -35.71 -10.37 -36.72
CA ARG A 1063 -35.10 -9.70 -37.87
C ARG A 1063 -35.30 -8.18 -37.86
N GLU A 1064 -36.51 -7.72 -37.54
CA GLU A 1064 -36.80 -6.28 -37.42
C GLU A 1064 -36.03 -5.68 -36.23
N LYS A 1065 -35.98 -6.40 -35.10
CA LYS A 1065 -35.20 -6.03 -33.91
C LYS A 1065 -33.73 -5.82 -34.25
N PHE A 1066 -33.04 -6.82 -34.81
CA PHE A 1066 -31.62 -6.71 -35.12
C PHE A 1066 -31.33 -5.65 -36.20
N LYS A 1067 -32.24 -5.42 -37.14
CA LYS A 1067 -32.10 -4.31 -38.10
C LYS A 1067 -32.14 -2.95 -37.40
N ALA A 1068 -33.01 -2.78 -36.40
CA ALA A 1068 -33.09 -1.56 -35.60
C ALA A 1068 -31.87 -1.38 -34.68
N VAL A 1069 -31.42 -2.46 -34.01
CA VAL A 1069 -30.20 -2.47 -33.20
C VAL A 1069 -28.99 -2.03 -34.01
N VAL A 1070 -28.79 -2.60 -35.19
CA VAL A 1070 -27.70 -2.22 -36.10
C VAL A 1070 -27.86 -0.80 -36.63
N GLY A 1071 -29.09 -0.31 -36.78
CA GLY A 1071 -29.38 1.09 -37.12
C GLY A 1071 -28.90 2.05 -36.04
N GLU A 1072 -29.28 1.82 -34.78
CA GLU A 1072 -28.84 2.66 -33.66
C GLU A 1072 -27.33 2.60 -33.45
N ILE A 1073 -26.71 1.41 -33.53
CA ILE A 1073 -25.25 1.27 -33.42
C ILE A 1073 -24.53 2.08 -34.50
N ASP A 1074 -25.01 2.06 -35.75
CA ASP A 1074 -24.44 2.81 -36.87
C ASP A 1074 -24.53 4.33 -36.63
N ASP A 1075 -25.69 4.82 -36.17
CA ASP A 1075 -25.88 6.24 -35.87
C ASP A 1075 -25.01 6.73 -34.71
N LEU A 1076 -24.91 5.93 -33.63
CA LEU A 1076 -24.06 6.23 -32.48
C LEU A 1076 -22.57 6.16 -32.84
N TYR A 1077 -22.16 5.17 -33.63
CA TYR A 1077 -20.80 5.04 -34.12
C TYR A 1077 -20.38 6.22 -35.00
N LYS A 1078 -21.26 6.69 -35.89
CA LYS A 1078 -21.01 7.88 -36.73
C LYS A 1078 -20.78 9.15 -35.91
N ARG A 1079 -21.54 9.31 -34.84
CA ARG A 1079 -21.39 10.41 -33.87
C ARG A 1079 -20.15 10.26 -32.98
N GLY A 1080 -19.64 9.03 -32.85
CA GLY A 1080 -18.45 8.72 -32.07
C GLY A 1080 -18.72 8.26 -30.65
N LYS A 1081 -19.98 7.96 -30.32
CA LYS A 1081 -20.40 7.48 -29.01
C LYS A 1081 -20.05 5.99 -28.84
N PRO A 1082 -19.38 5.59 -27.73
CA PRO A 1082 -19.11 4.18 -27.46
C PRO A 1082 -20.38 3.41 -27.13
N VAL A 1083 -20.42 2.15 -27.55
CA VAL A 1083 -21.57 1.25 -27.34
C VAL A 1083 -21.11 -0.10 -26.80
N LEU A 1084 -21.70 -0.52 -25.68
CA LEU A 1084 -21.63 -1.90 -25.18
C LEU A 1084 -22.96 -2.60 -25.45
N VAL A 1085 -22.91 -3.69 -26.22
CA VAL A 1085 -24.08 -4.50 -26.58
C VAL A 1085 -24.08 -5.79 -25.77
N GLY A 1086 -25.13 -6.05 -25.01
CA GLY A 1086 -25.33 -7.32 -24.30
C GLY A 1086 -26.25 -8.26 -25.07
N THR A 1087 -25.81 -9.49 -25.31
CA THR A 1087 -26.60 -10.57 -25.97
C THR A 1087 -26.66 -11.80 -25.07
N LEU A 1088 -27.66 -12.68 -25.19
CA LEU A 1088 -27.76 -13.86 -24.32
C LEU A 1088 -26.91 -15.06 -24.76
N SER A 1089 -26.62 -15.20 -26.05
CA SER A 1089 -25.89 -16.36 -26.59
C SER A 1089 -24.79 -15.94 -27.57
N ILE A 1090 -23.78 -16.82 -27.70
CA ILE A 1090 -22.64 -16.63 -28.62
C ILE A 1090 -23.15 -16.51 -30.06
N ASP A 1091 -24.13 -17.33 -30.45
CA ASP A 1091 -24.67 -17.34 -31.81
C ASP A 1091 -25.32 -15.99 -32.18
N LYS A 1092 -26.01 -15.36 -31.22
CA LYS A 1092 -26.57 -14.02 -31.41
C LYS A 1092 -25.47 -12.95 -31.44
N SER A 1093 -24.42 -13.09 -30.65
CA SER A 1093 -23.23 -12.22 -30.73
C SER A 1093 -22.57 -12.29 -32.11
N GLU A 1094 -22.35 -13.50 -32.65
CA GLU A 1094 -21.73 -13.71 -33.95
C GLU A 1094 -22.61 -13.20 -35.10
N ARG A 1095 -23.92 -13.45 -35.03
CA ARG A 1095 -24.88 -12.92 -36.01
C ARG A 1095 -24.88 -11.40 -36.05
N LEU A 1096 -24.87 -10.74 -34.88
CA LEU A 1096 -24.78 -9.27 -34.80
C LEU A 1096 -23.44 -8.78 -35.36
N SER A 1097 -22.34 -9.47 -35.01
CA SER A 1097 -21.00 -9.20 -35.53
C SER A 1097 -20.95 -9.23 -37.05
N GLU A 1098 -21.53 -10.24 -37.70
CA GLU A 1098 -21.64 -10.30 -39.17
C GLU A 1098 -22.41 -9.12 -39.76
N MET A 1099 -23.51 -8.71 -39.11
CA MET A 1099 -24.31 -7.58 -39.58
C MET A 1099 -23.55 -6.25 -39.47
N LEU A 1100 -22.76 -6.07 -38.41
CA LEU A 1100 -21.88 -4.90 -38.26
C LEU A 1100 -20.70 -4.91 -39.24
N LYS A 1101 -20.10 -6.09 -39.53
CA LYS A 1101 -19.06 -6.24 -40.55
C LYS A 1101 -19.55 -5.80 -41.92
N ARG A 1102 -20.79 -6.19 -42.31
CA ARG A 1102 -21.42 -5.76 -43.58
C ARG A 1102 -21.61 -4.24 -43.69
N LYS A 1103 -21.69 -3.54 -42.56
CA LYS A 1103 -21.75 -2.07 -42.50
C LYS A 1103 -20.38 -1.39 -42.36
N GLY A 1104 -19.29 -2.16 -42.25
CA GLY A 1104 -17.94 -1.62 -42.06
C GLY A 1104 -17.71 -1.00 -40.67
N ILE A 1105 -18.46 -1.43 -39.64
CA ILE A 1105 -18.32 -0.94 -38.26
C ILE A 1105 -17.33 -1.85 -37.50
N PRO A 1106 -16.15 -1.36 -37.08
CA PRO A 1106 -15.22 -2.11 -36.26
C PRO A 1106 -15.82 -2.40 -34.88
N HIS A 1107 -15.65 -3.64 -34.40
CA HIS A 1107 -16.17 -4.05 -33.09
C HIS A 1107 -15.39 -5.25 -32.53
N HIS A 1108 -15.54 -5.47 -31.23
CA HIS A 1108 -15.00 -6.63 -30.52
C HIS A 1108 -16.14 -7.52 -29.99
N VAL A 1109 -15.91 -8.83 -29.90
CA VAL A 1109 -16.87 -9.80 -29.35
C VAL A 1109 -16.23 -10.52 -28.16
N LEU A 1110 -16.92 -10.55 -27.02
CA LEU A 1110 -16.50 -11.20 -25.78
C LEU A 1110 -17.40 -12.42 -25.52
N ASN A 1111 -16.80 -13.60 -25.47
CA ASN A 1111 -17.52 -14.89 -25.45
C ASN A 1111 -17.29 -15.70 -24.16
N ALA A 1112 -16.77 -15.08 -23.09
CA ALA A 1112 -16.44 -15.68 -21.79
C ALA A 1112 -15.46 -16.87 -21.86
N LYS A 1113 -14.43 -16.78 -22.73
CA LYS A 1113 -13.43 -17.86 -22.91
C LYS A 1113 -12.07 -17.57 -22.32
N ILE A 1114 -11.57 -16.34 -22.44
CA ILE A 1114 -10.23 -15.95 -21.98
C ILE A 1114 -10.37 -14.65 -21.19
N HIS A 1115 -10.52 -14.78 -19.87
CA HIS A 1115 -10.89 -13.66 -18.99
C HIS A 1115 -9.91 -12.48 -19.04
N GLU A 1116 -8.61 -12.75 -19.09
CA GLU A 1116 -7.56 -11.71 -19.16
C GLU A 1116 -7.70 -10.86 -20.43
N ARG A 1117 -7.75 -11.50 -21.60
CA ARG A 1117 -7.91 -10.82 -22.90
C ARG A 1117 -9.25 -10.07 -23.00
N GLU A 1118 -10.31 -10.61 -22.40
CA GLU A 1118 -11.60 -9.94 -22.36
C GLU A 1118 -11.55 -8.68 -21.47
N ALA A 1119 -10.86 -8.74 -20.33
CA ALA A 1119 -10.65 -7.58 -19.47
C ALA A 1119 -9.90 -6.46 -20.21
N GLU A 1120 -8.88 -6.79 -21.01
CA GLU A 1120 -8.17 -5.80 -21.84
C GLU A 1120 -9.10 -5.07 -22.81
N ILE A 1121 -9.98 -5.81 -23.48
CA ILE A 1121 -10.93 -5.24 -24.44
C ILE A 1121 -11.96 -4.36 -23.70
N VAL A 1122 -12.49 -4.82 -22.58
CA VAL A 1122 -13.49 -4.10 -21.77
C VAL A 1122 -12.92 -2.81 -21.21
N ALA A 1123 -11.66 -2.82 -20.75
CA ALA A 1123 -10.96 -1.65 -20.25
C ALA A 1123 -10.85 -0.52 -21.32
N GLN A 1124 -10.95 -0.87 -22.60
CA GLN A 1124 -10.94 0.08 -23.73
C GLN A 1124 -12.32 0.36 -24.32
N ALA A 1125 -13.39 -0.27 -23.83
CA ALA A 1125 -14.74 -0.18 -24.43
C ALA A 1125 -15.38 1.21 -24.31
N GLY A 1126 -14.86 2.08 -23.45
CA GLY A 1126 -15.35 3.46 -23.27
C GLY A 1126 -14.70 4.50 -24.18
N ARG A 1127 -13.88 4.07 -25.16
CA ARG A 1127 -13.15 4.93 -26.09
C ARG A 1127 -14.01 5.50 -27.21
N TYR A 1128 -13.54 6.57 -27.85
CA TYR A 1128 -14.24 7.19 -28.99
C TYR A 1128 -14.44 6.15 -30.10
N LYS A 1129 -15.68 6.00 -30.59
CA LYS A 1129 -16.09 5.00 -31.60
C LYS A 1129 -15.91 3.52 -31.21
N ALA A 1130 -15.69 3.19 -29.94
CA ALA A 1130 -15.56 1.79 -29.52
C ALA A 1130 -16.92 1.07 -29.50
N ILE A 1131 -17.03 -0.06 -30.20
CA ILE A 1131 -18.21 -0.94 -30.20
C ILE A 1131 -17.80 -2.31 -29.65
N THR A 1132 -18.44 -2.74 -28.57
CA THR A 1132 -18.14 -4.02 -27.90
C THR A 1132 -19.41 -4.83 -27.75
N ILE A 1133 -19.37 -6.10 -28.17
CA ILE A 1133 -20.46 -7.07 -28.00
C ILE A 1133 -20.03 -8.01 -26.87
N SER A 1134 -20.86 -8.13 -25.84
CA SER A 1134 -20.66 -8.99 -24.67
C SER A 1134 -21.72 -10.06 -24.64
N THR A 1135 -21.31 -11.33 -24.74
CA THR A 1135 -22.21 -12.46 -24.49
C THR A 1135 -22.46 -12.60 -23.00
N ASN A 1136 -23.73 -12.62 -22.62
CA ASN A 1136 -24.25 -12.64 -21.26
C ASN A 1136 -23.65 -11.48 -20.44
N MET A 1137 -22.65 -11.78 -19.60
CA MET A 1137 -21.91 -10.80 -18.78
C MET A 1137 -20.38 -10.97 -18.92
N ALA A 1138 -19.90 -11.38 -20.10
CA ALA A 1138 -18.46 -11.44 -20.40
C ALA A 1138 -17.76 -10.09 -20.12
N GLY A 1139 -16.53 -10.13 -19.61
CA GLY A 1139 -15.85 -8.92 -19.14
C GLY A 1139 -16.30 -8.39 -17.77
N ARG A 1140 -16.93 -9.25 -16.94
CA ARG A 1140 -17.28 -8.88 -15.56
C ARG A 1140 -16.05 -8.56 -14.72
N GLY A 1141 -16.22 -7.73 -13.70
CA GLY A 1141 -15.14 -7.31 -12.79
C GLY A 1141 -14.18 -6.24 -13.34
N THR A 1142 -14.25 -5.91 -14.64
CA THR A 1142 -13.43 -4.83 -15.23
C THR A 1142 -14.24 -3.56 -15.46
N ASP A 1143 -13.65 -2.43 -15.09
CA ASP A 1143 -14.29 -1.13 -15.20
C ASP A 1143 -14.13 -0.50 -16.59
N ILE A 1144 -15.23 0.05 -17.11
CA ILE A 1144 -15.28 0.78 -18.39
C ILE A 1144 -15.18 2.28 -18.08
N LEU A 1145 -13.99 2.85 -18.29
CA LEU A 1145 -13.74 4.28 -18.14
C LEU A 1145 -14.03 5.00 -19.46
N LEU A 1146 -14.71 6.16 -19.40
CA LEU A 1146 -14.88 7.01 -20.58
C LEU A 1146 -13.51 7.50 -21.06
N GLY A 1147 -13.22 7.32 -22.35
CA GLY A 1147 -11.90 7.55 -22.93
C GLY A 1147 -10.92 6.36 -22.83
N GLY A 1148 -11.31 5.26 -22.19
CA GLY A 1148 -10.48 4.06 -22.03
C GLY A 1148 -9.54 4.10 -20.83
N ASN A 1149 -9.02 2.94 -20.44
CA ASN A 1149 -8.07 2.82 -19.33
C ASN A 1149 -6.63 3.04 -19.82
N PRO A 1150 -5.92 4.07 -19.30
CA PRO A 1150 -4.58 4.42 -19.77
C PRO A 1150 -3.52 3.36 -19.43
N VAL A 1151 -3.69 2.58 -18.36
CA VAL A 1151 -2.77 1.51 -17.94
C VAL A 1151 -2.81 0.36 -18.96
N PHE A 1152 -4.02 -0.11 -19.27
CA PHE A 1152 -4.21 -1.17 -20.27
C PHE A 1152 -3.77 -0.72 -21.67
N LEU A 1153 -4.08 0.53 -22.04
CA LEU A 1153 -3.66 1.09 -23.31
C LEU A 1153 -2.13 1.20 -23.39
N ALA A 1154 -1.46 1.57 -22.29
CA ALA A 1154 0.00 1.60 -22.22
C ALA A 1154 0.61 0.22 -22.48
N ARG A 1155 0.08 -0.85 -21.88
CA ARG A 1155 0.54 -2.23 -22.12
C ARG A 1155 0.38 -2.64 -23.59
N MET A 1156 -0.74 -2.28 -24.22
CA MET A 1156 -0.97 -2.53 -25.64
C MET A 1156 0.01 -1.75 -26.53
N LEU A 1157 0.25 -0.47 -26.22
CA LEU A 1157 1.22 0.39 -26.93
C LEU A 1157 2.66 -0.11 -26.75
N ALA A 1158 2.97 -0.66 -25.58
CA ALA A 1158 4.26 -1.27 -25.26
C ALA A 1158 4.47 -2.66 -25.91
N LYS A 1159 3.44 -3.26 -26.54
CA LYS A 1159 3.49 -4.55 -27.25
C LYS A 1159 4.06 -5.72 -26.42
N GLY A 1160 3.76 -5.75 -25.12
CA GLY A 1160 4.23 -6.81 -24.21
C GLY A 1160 5.74 -6.77 -23.91
N LYS A 1161 6.38 -5.61 -24.09
CA LYS A 1161 7.71 -5.36 -23.54
C LYS A 1161 7.54 -4.81 -22.11
N ASP A 1162 8.16 -5.47 -21.16
CA ASP A 1162 8.09 -5.14 -19.73
C ASP A 1162 9.22 -4.17 -19.28
N ASP A 1163 9.88 -3.49 -20.22
CA ASP A 1163 10.86 -2.47 -19.86
C ASP A 1163 10.16 -1.18 -19.38
N GLU A 1164 10.60 -0.68 -18.22
CA GLU A 1164 9.93 0.41 -17.49
C GLU A 1164 9.93 1.73 -18.28
N GLU A 1165 10.91 1.94 -19.17
CA GLU A 1165 10.98 3.12 -20.05
C GLU A 1165 9.91 3.08 -21.17
N THR A 1166 9.80 1.97 -21.90
CA THR A 1166 8.77 1.79 -22.93
C THR A 1166 7.38 1.88 -22.32
N TYR A 1167 7.17 1.25 -21.16
CA TYR A 1167 5.89 1.31 -20.46
C TYR A 1167 5.56 2.72 -19.96
N SER A 1168 6.52 3.44 -19.36
CA SER A 1168 6.31 4.82 -18.88
C SER A 1168 6.00 5.81 -20.01
N LYS A 1169 6.71 5.71 -21.14
CA LYS A 1169 6.43 6.50 -22.34
C LYS A 1169 5.06 6.17 -22.93
N ALA A 1170 4.76 4.88 -23.07
CA ALA A 1170 3.45 4.41 -23.53
C ALA A 1170 2.32 4.86 -22.59
N LEU A 1171 2.57 4.93 -21.28
CA LEU A 1171 1.62 5.42 -20.28
C LEU A 1171 1.40 6.93 -20.40
N GLY A 1172 2.45 7.71 -20.65
CA GLY A 1172 2.31 9.14 -20.95
C GLY A 1172 1.45 9.40 -22.19
N GLU A 1173 1.71 8.67 -23.27
CA GLU A 1173 0.94 8.74 -24.51
C GLU A 1173 -0.51 8.28 -24.31
N ALA A 1174 -0.71 7.13 -23.66
CA ALA A 1174 -2.03 6.58 -23.35
C ALA A 1174 -2.87 7.55 -22.52
N LYS A 1175 -2.29 8.21 -21.50
CA LYS A 1175 -3.00 9.22 -20.69
C LYS A 1175 -3.50 10.38 -21.54
N MET A 1176 -2.68 10.91 -22.47
CA MET A 1176 -3.09 11.99 -23.36
C MET A 1176 -4.20 11.57 -24.32
N ILE A 1177 -4.12 10.36 -24.89
CA ILE A 1177 -5.16 9.80 -25.76
C ILE A 1177 -6.46 9.64 -24.98
N CYS A 1178 -6.41 8.99 -23.81
CA CYS A 1178 -7.59 8.72 -23.00
C CYS A 1178 -8.28 10.00 -22.54
N GLU A 1179 -7.55 11.02 -22.11
CA GLU A 1179 -8.14 12.29 -21.65
C GLU A 1179 -8.83 13.04 -22.82
N LYS A 1180 -8.20 13.06 -24.00
CA LYS A 1180 -8.79 13.66 -25.20
C LYS A 1180 -10.07 12.93 -25.61
N GLU A 1181 -10.03 11.61 -25.69
CA GLU A 1181 -11.20 10.80 -26.06
C GLU A 1181 -12.30 10.89 -25.00
N LYS A 1182 -11.95 10.96 -23.71
CA LYS A 1182 -12.90 11.14 -22.61
C LYS A 1182 -13.74 12.40 -22.80
N ALA A 1183 -13.11 13.54 -23.14
CA ALA A 1183 -13.83 14.77 -23.42
C ALA A 1183 -14.80 14.63 -24.61
N GLN A 1184 -14.40 13.95 -25.68
CA GLN A 1184 -15.25 13.68 -26.84
C GLN A 1184 -16.44 12.78 -26.49
N VAL A 1185 -16.20 11.74 -25.69
CA VAL A 1185 -17.23 10.78 -25.27
C VAL A 1185 -18.24 11.44 -24.32
N ILE A 1186 -17.78 12.27 -23.39
CA ILE A 1186 -18.67 13.05 -22.50
C ILE A 1186 -19.57 13.99 -23.32
N ALA A 1187 -19.02 14.68 -24.32
CA ALA A 1187 -19.79 15.57 -25.19
C ALA A 1187 -20.90 14.85 -25.98
N GLU A 1188 -20.69 13.57 -26.36
CA GLU A 1188 -21.71 12.73 -27.00
C GLU A 1188 -22.67 12.03 -26.02
N GLY A 1189 -22.58 12.36 -24.73
CA GLY A 1189 -23.46 11.83 -23.69
C GLY A 1189 -23.06 10.45 -23.16
N GLY A 1190 -21.75 10.14 -23.18
CA GLY A 1190 -21.11 9.02 -22.48
C GLY A 1190 -21.30 7.64 -23.11
N LEU A 1191 -21.16 6.58 -22.31
CA LEU A 1191 -21.31 5.20 -22.76
C LEU A 1191 -22.79 4.87 -22.99
N HIS A 1192 -23.11 4.25 -24.14
CA HIS A 1192 -24.43 3.70 -24.41
C HIS A 1192 -24.47 2.18 -24.19
N ILE A 1193 -25.43 1.71 -23.39
CA ILE A 1193 -25.68 0.28 -23.17
C ILE A 1193 -26.88 -0.16 -24.01
N LEU A 1194 -26.69 -1.20 -24.81
CA LEU A 1194 -27.75 -1.77 -25.63
C LEU A 1194 -27.96 -3.24 -25.24
N GLY A 1195 -29.08 -3.56 -24.61
CA GLY A 1195 -29.49 -4.96 -24.41
C GLY A 1195 -30.25 -5.46 -25.63
N THR A 1196 -29.87 -6.59 -26.22
CA THR A 1196 -30.59 -7.15 -27.38
C THR A 1196 -31.78 -8.02 -26.99
N GLU A 1197 -31.87 -8.39 -25.70
CA GLU A 1197 -32.91 -9.20 -25.06
C GLU A 1197 -32.93 -8.91 -23.55
N ARG A 1198 -33.95 -9.42 -22.85
CA ARG A 1198 -34.03 -9.41 -21.38
C ARG A 1198 -33.54 -10.75 -20.82
N HIS A 1199 -32.80 -10.70 -19.72
CA HIS A 1199 -32.39 -11.90 -18.98
C HIS A 1199 -33.58 -12.42 -18.14
N GLU A 1200 -33.48 -13.66 -17.65
CA GLU A 1200 -34.48 -14.26 -16.76
C GLU A 1200 -34.64 -13.50 -15.43
N SER A 1201 -33.62 -12.75 -15.03
CA SER A 1201 -33.65 -11.88 -13.86
C SER A 1201 -33.40 -10.42 -14.22
N ARG A 1202 -34.28 -9.56 -13.71
CA ARG A 1202 -34.15 -8.09 -13.82
C ARG A 1202 -32.85 -7.57 -13.19
N ARG A 1203 -32.29 -8.31 -12.23
CA ARG A 1203 -31.00 -8.01 -11.61
C ARG A 1203 -29.87 -7.97 -12.64
N ILE A 1204 -29.76 -9.01 -13.46
CA ILE A 1204 -28.73 -9.13 -14.50
C ILE A 1204 -28.88 -8.02 -15.54
N ASP A 1205 -30.12 -7.67 -15.93
CA ASP A 1205 -30.36 -6.52 -16.80
C ASP A 1205 -29.87 -5.20 -16.19
N ASN A 1206 -30.10 -5.01 -14.88
CA ASN A 1206 -29.67 -3.80 -14.17
C ASN A 1206 -28.14 -3.75 -14.02
N GLN A 1207 -27.47 -4.89 -13.86
CA GLN A 1207 -26.01 -4.96 -13.90
C GLN A 1207 -25.45 -4.52 -15.25
N LEU A 1208 -26.08 -4.97 -16.36
CA LEU A 1208 -25.71 -4.53 -17.70
C LEU A 1208 -25.90 -3.02 -17.85
N ARG A 1209 -27.03 -2.46 -17.40
CA ARG A 1209 -27.25 -0.98 -17.37
C ARG A 1209 -26.20 -0.26 -16.53
N GLY A 1210 -25.84 -0.84 -15.38
CA GLY A 1210 -24.83 -0.36 -14.43
C GLY A 1210 -23.41 -0.21 -15.00
N ARG A 1211 -23.15 -0.74 -16.20
CA ARG A 1211 -21.89 -0.52 -16.93
C ARG A 1211 -21.72 0.93 -17.40
N SER A 1212 -22.79 1.72 -17.47
CA SER A 1212 -22.77 3.13 -17.88
C SER A 1212 -23.15 4.08 -16.73
N GLY A 1213 -22.73 5.35 -16.84
CA GLY A 1213 -23.10 6.45 -15.92
C GLY A 1213 -22.44 6.39 -14.54
N ARG A 1214 -21.19 5.93 -14.49
CA ARG A 1214 -20.44 5.72 -13.24
C ARG A 1214 -19.88 7.02 -12.70
N GLN A 1215 -19.77 7.17 -11.37
CA GLN A 1215 -19.24 8.39 -10.73
C GLN A 1215 -19.89 9.69 -11.27
N GLY A 1216 -21.18 9.64 -11.60
CA GLY A 1216 -21.92 10.77 -12.15
C GLY A 1216 -21.59 11.11 -13.61
N ASP A 1217 -20.89 10.23 -14.35
CA ASP A 1217 -20.67 10.39 -15.78
C ASP A 1217 -22.01 10.39 -16.55
N PRO A 1218 -22.09 11.10 -17.68
CA PRO A 1218 -23.22 10.96 -18.57
C PRO A 1218 -23.26 9.54 -19.14
N GLY A 1219 -24.45 9.07 -19.47
CA GLY A 1219 -24.63 7.72 -19.98
C GLY A 1219 -26.05 7.45 -20.39
N SER A 1220 -26.25 6.38 -21.14
CA SER A 1220 -27.60 5.95 -21.51
C SER A 1220 -27.70 4.43 -21.64
N SER A 1221 -28.91 3.90 -21.47
CA SER A 1221 -29.19 2.49 -21.74
C SER A 1221 -30.52 2.29 -22.44
N ARG A 1222 -30.63 1.30 -23.32
CA ARG A 1222 -31.88 0.85 -23.94
C ARG A 1222 -31.89 -0.66 -24.14
N PHE A 1223 -33.06 -1.28 -24.03
CA PHE A 1223 -33.24 -2.70 -24.36
C PHE A 1223 -34.13 -2.82 -25.61
N TYR A 1224 -33.76 -3.75 -26.46
CA TYR A 1224 -34.48 -4.16 -27.65
C TYR A 1224 -35.05 -5.55 -27.43
N LEU A 1225 -36.32 -5.75 -27.75
CA LEU A 1225 -37.01 -7.03 -27.55
C LEU A 1225 -37.73 -7.45 -28.81
N SER A 1226 -37.93 -8.76 -28.95
CA SER A 1226 -38.79 -9.37 -29.95
C SER A 1226 -39.76 -10.34 -29.29
N LEU A 1227 -40.95 -10.47 -29.86
CA LEU A 1227 -41.86 -11.57 -29.51
C LEU A 1227 -41.25 -12.95 -29.76
N GLN A 1228 -40.21 -13.06 -30.60
CA GLN A 1228 -39.49 -14.29 -30.89
C GLN A 1228 -38.32 -14.58 -29.93
N ASP A 1229 -38.04 -13.68 -28.98
CA ASP A 1229 -36.95 -13.86 -28.01
C ASP A 1229 -37.28 -14.99 -27.02
N ASP A 1230 -36.24 -15.60 -26.46
CA ASP A 1230 -36.38 -16.83 -25.66
C ASP A 1230 -37.27 -16.62 -24.43
N LEU A 1231 -37.14 -15.47 -23.76
CA LEU A 1231 -38.00 -15.09 -22.63
C LEU A 1231 -39.50 -15.05 -23.01
N MET A 1232 -39.83 -14.48 -24.17
CA MET A 1232 -41.22 -14.39 -24.64
C MET A 1232 -41.75 -15.77 -25.06
N ARG A 1233 -40.89 -16.62 -25.65
CA ARG A 1233 -41.25 -17.99 -26.02
C ARG A 1233 -41.48 -18.90 -24.81
N ILE A 1234 -40.74 -18.70 -23.72
CA ILE A 1234 -40.84 -19.48 -22.48
C ILE A 1234 -42.10 -19.10 -21.70
N PHE A 1235 -42.41 -17.80 -21.59
CA PHE A 1235 -43.45 -17.31 -20.67
C PHE A 1235 -44.76 -16.85 -21.34
N ALA A 1236 -44.80 -16.60 -22.66
CA ALA A 1236 -45.96 -16.04 -23.36
C ALA A 1236 -46.47 -16.90 -24.54
N LYS A 1237 -46.26 -18.22 -24.46
CA LYS A 1237 -46.52 -19.19 -25.55
C LYS A 1237 -47.93 -19.12 -26.15
N ASP A 1238 -48.96 -18.85 -25.33
CA ASP A 1238 -50.37 -18.81 -25.76
C ASP A 1238 -50.76 -17.54 -26.52
N TRP A 1239 -49.93 -16.48 -26.51
CA TRP A 1239 -50.20 -15.18 -27.15
C TRP A 1239 -49.35 -14.94 -28.41
N VAL A 1240 -48.28 -15.71 -28.59
CA VAL A 1240 -47.24 -15.48 -29.61
C VAL A 1240 -47.32 -16.48 -30.78
N SER A 1241 -48.11 -17.55 -30.64
CA SER A 1241 -48.33 -18.57 -31.69
C SER A 1241 -49.12 -18.06 -32.88
#